data_AF-A0A950E6A7-F1
#
_entry.id   AF-A0A950E6A7-F1
#
_cell.length_a   1.000
_cell.length_b   1.000
_cell.length_c   1.000
_cell.angle_alpha   90.00
_cell.angle_beta   90.00
_cell.angle_gamma   90.00
#
_symmetry.space_group_name_H-M   'P 1'
#
loop_
_entity.id
_entity.type
_entity.pdbx_description
1 polymer ?
#
loop_
_entity_poly.entity_id
_entity_poly.type
_entity_poly.pdbx_seq_one_letter_code
_entity_poly.pdbx_strand_id
1 'polypeptide(L)'
;MDVVDEEKLQAILAGSALHLPAEQPETARVVRAEWIVEAVRLGLAVDIDNAIVAGPLDLEGRYIPAAFSLTNSKISGFDAGDARFLQPARFDGCQFDGSVRLEGLRAESDLSFADARFAGDVDVSGVAVGGSLTLSRTAVAGVLGGKGTRTGASLHAAGAKIGKGVALEEVQVGADLILDDAAIERNAALRALSVIRHVSAKHAVFAGDLTLERAQIGGQLDLSNAACRGKAIFSAARVDDVLIATAAVFADEARFDAAAFGELGLSSISFQGPVTLAETRIARKLLCMESSFERDANFAGLGTGADVNFEDVAFKGRMLMRGADVGGALECESATFERGADFGETRVSGAADFTHASFRANAAFSNTRFGRLDCTRASFEGDADLASARVTGPACFAWTTFRGSAYWRGMRAGGIDASHATFAGKADLNDGESTANVDLSGAAFERELQALNLSVKTDFAAADARFGDATAFAGAKIGGDLHLERVAAEGAWSLRGVAVGGSLRASGAVFQQDANLGVARVAGSVDFSGARFHGEAQLGALIAGGALTCAATTFAGVADVRSARIGGDASFAKAAIAGQAFFDGLEVKGALDLSRAALAADARCNDMTVGGTFDCSTAAFAGLGIFHRFSVAGSANMEGVRFGRSAEFSGAIFGSRLIANGAHFSERADFEGS
;
A
#
# COMPACT_ATOMS: atom_id res chain seq x y z
N MET A 1 -37.37 62.56 -32.59
CA MET A 1 -37.26 63.55 -31.50
C MET A 1 -35.77 63.67 -31.22
N ASP A 2 -35.10 64.48 -32.01
CA ASP A 2 -33.67 64.80 -31.86
C ASP A 2 -33.55 65.86 -30.77
N VAL A 3 -33.24 65.43 -29.55
CA VAL A 3 -32.54 66.30 -28.60
C VAL A 3 -31.09 65.88 -28.72
N VAL A 4 -30.33 66.58 -29.56
CA VAL A 4 -28.86 66.54 -29.49
C VAL A 4 -28.53 67.17 -28.15
N ASP A 5 -28.13 66.34 -27.19
CA ASP A 5 -27.67 66.81 -25.89
C ASP A 5 -26.25 67.36 -26.07
N GLU A 6 -26.19 68.58 -26.61
CA GLU A 6 -24.97 69.26 -27.06
C GLU A 6 -23.90 69.28 -25.95
N GLU A 7 -24.31 69.38 -24.69
CA GLU A 7 -23.42 69.37 -23.53
C GLU A 7 -22.66 68.04 -23.39
N LYS A 8 -23.31 66.90 -23.60
CA LYS A 8 -22.66 65.58 -23.52
C LYS A 8 -21.67 65.39 -24.67
N LEU A 9 -22.07 65.79 -25.87
CA LEU A 9 -21.19 65.73 -27.04
C LEU A 9 -19.94 66.60 -26.82
N GLN A 10 -20.12 67.82 -26.32
CA GLN A 10 -19.01 68.72 -26.00
C GLN A 10 -18.10 68.14 -24.91
N ALA A 11 -18.66 67.54 -23.86
CA ALA A 11 -17.87 66.88 -22.81
C ALA A 11 -16.99 65.75 -23.37
N ILE A 12 -17.57 64.88 -24.21
CA ILE A 12 -16.87 63.75 -24.85
C ILE A 12 -15.78 64.27 -25.81
N LEU A 13 -16.10 65.26 -26.66
CA LEU A 13 -15.14 65.85 -27.60
C LEU A 13 -14.10 66.78 -26.94
N ALA A 14 -14.29 67.14 -25.67
CA ALA A 14 -13.28 67.79 -24.85
C ALA A 14 -12.40 66.79 -24.07
N GLY A 15 -12.69 65.47 -24.14
CA GLY A 15 -12.03 64.45 -23.34
C GLY A 15 -12.28 64.59 -21.83
N SER A 16 -13.39 65.22 -21.44
CA SER A 16 -13.79 65.41 -20.05
C SER A 16 -14.61 64.21 -19.54
N ALA A 17 -14.53 63.93 -18.24
CA ALA A 17 -15.30 62.87 -17.62
C ALA A 17 -16.82 63.13 -17.70
N LEU A 18 -17.57 62.11 -18.09
CA LEU A 18 -19.04 62.13 -18.19
C LEU A 18 -19.63 61.04 -17.28
N HIS A 19 -19.94 61.41 -16.04
CA HIS A 19 -20.52 60.49 -15.06
C HIS A 19 -22.01 60.79 -14.90
N LEU A 20 -22.85 59.84 -15.33
CA LEU A 20 -24.30 60.00 -15.38
C LEU A 20 -24.92 59.38 -14.13
N PRO A 21 -25.60 60.13 -13.24
CA PRO A 21 -26.11 59.58 -11.99
C PRO A 21 -27.11 58.43 -12.20
N ALA A 22 -27.01 57.37 -11.40
CA ALA A 22 -27.86 56.17 -11.51
C ALA A 22 -29.35 56.43 -11.24
N GLU A 23 -29.67 57.49 -10.50
CA GLU A 23 -31.05 57.89 -10.20
C GLU A 23 -31.75 58.54 -11.41
N GLN A 24 -30.99 58.96 -12.43
CA GLN A 24 -31.57 59.58 -13.63
C GLN A 24 -32.24 58.54 -14.53
N PRO A 25 -33.36 58.91 -15.19
CA PRO A 25 -34.06 58.02 -16.11
C PRO A 25 -33.13 57.61 -17.27
N GLU A 26 -33.33 56.39 -17.78
CA GLU A 26 -32.54 55.83 -18.89
C GLU A 26 -32.38 56.79 -20.07
N THR A 27 -33.46 57.50 -20.44
CA THR A 27 -33.46 58.49 -21.54
C THR A 27 -32.47 59.63 -21.32
N ALA A 28 -32.23 60.03 -20.07
CA ALA A 28 -31.25 61.06 -19.71
C ALA A 28 -29.81 60.52 -19.69
N ARG A 29 -29.62 59.19 -19.71
CA ARG A 29 -28.31 58.55 -19.69
C ARG A 29 -27.85 58.07 -21.07
N VAL A 30 -28.62 58.36 -22.12
CA VAL A 30 -28.28 57.97 -23.49
C VAL A 30 -27.06 58.74 -24.00
N VAL A 31 -26.08 58.00 -24.51
CA VAL A 31 -24.88 58.48 -25.21
C VAL A 31 -24.80 57.76 -26.56
N ARG A 32 -24.62 58.48 -27.66
CA ARG A 32 -24.53 57.81 -28.98
C ARG A 32 -23.14 57.17 -29.15
N ALA A 33 -23.10 55.94 -29.65
CA ALA A 33 -21.84 55.24 -29.90
C ALA A 33 -20.91 56.01 -30.85
N GLU A 34 -21.49 56.69 -31.85
CA GLU A 34 -20.75 57.52 -32.81
C GLU A 34 -19.91 58.63 -32.16
N TRP A 35 -20.34 59.17 -31.01
CA TRP A 35 -19.59 60.20 -30.28
C TRP A 35 -18.34 59.62 -29.61
N ILE A 36 -18.45 58.41 -29.08
CA ILE A 36 -17.33 57.69 -28.46
C ILE A 36 -16.30 57.31 -29.53
N VAL A 37 -16.76 56.79 -30.68
CA VAL A 37 -15.89 56.46 -31.82
C VAL A 37 -15.18 57.70 -32.36
N GLU A 38 -15.86 58.85 -32.39
CA GLU A 38 -15.25 60.11 -32.81
C GLU A 38 -14.20 60.62 -31.81
N ALA A 39 -14.44 60.53 -30.50
CA ALA A 39 -13.43 60.84 -29.48
C ALA A 39 -12.18 59.95 -29.63
N VAL A 40 -12.37 58.65 -29.89
CA VAL A 40 -11.29 57.71 -30.22
C VAL A 40 -10.53 58.15 -31.49
N ARG A 41 -11.24 58.52 -32.56
CA ARG A 41 -10.64 59.02 -33.81
C ARG A 41 -9.76 60.25 -33.59
N LEU A 42 -10.16 61.13 -32.67
CA LEU A 42 -9.43 62.34 -32.30
C LEU A 42 -8.30 62.08 -31.28
N GLY A 43 -8.16 60.85 -30.77
CA GLY A 43 -7.14 60.48 -29.79
C GLY A 43 -7.39 61.03 -28.39
N LEU A 44 -8.65 61.34 -28.07
CA LEU A 44 -9.06 61.89 -26.78
C LEU A 44 -9.28 60.77 -25.75
N ALA A 45 -9.14 61.12 -24.47
CA ALA A 45 -9.49 60.22 -23.38
C ALA A 45 -11.01 59.99 -23.34
N VAL A 46 -11.41 58.76 -23.04
CA VAL A 46 -12.81 58.40 -22.81
C VAL A 46 -12.95 58.05 -21.33
N ASP A 47 -13.80 58.78 -20.61
CA ASP A 47 -14.19 58.50 -19.22
C ASP A 47 -15.70 58.71 -19.10
N ILE A 48 -16.45 57.62 -19.25
CA ILE A 48 -17.90 57.62 -19.27
C ILE A 48 -18.40 56.59 -18.26
N ASP A 49 -19.27 57.02 -17.34
CA ASP A 49 -19.86 56.13 -16.33
C ASP A 49 -21.39 56.13 -16.41
N ASN A 50 -21.96 54.93 -16.27
CA ASN A 50 -23.39 54.67 -16.14
C ASN A 50 -24.25 55.17 -17.33
N ALA A 51 -23.69 55.08 -18.54
CA ALA A 51 -24.34 55.45 -19.80
C ALA A 51 -25.18 54.32 -20.41
N ILE A 52 -26.13 54.69 -21.27
CA ILE A 52 -26.80 53.79 -22.21
C ILE A 52 -26.28 54.11 -23.61
N VAL A 53 -25.40 53.27 -24.12
CA VAL A 53 -24.76 53.47 -25.42
C VAL A 53 -25.73 53.08 -26.53
N ALA A 54 -26.24 54.11 -27.21
CA ALA A 54 -27.15 53.95 -28.33
C ALA A 54 -26.39 53.64 -29.63
N GLY A 55 -26.70 52.50 -30.23
CA GLY A 55 -26.02 51.98 -31.43
C GLY A 55 -24.85 51.04 -31.10
N PRO A 56 -24.29 50.35 -32.12
CA PRO A 56 -23.13 49.49 -31.95
C PRO A 56 -21.88 50.35 -31.68
N LEU A 57 -21.11 49.98 -30.66
CA LEU A 57 -19.79 50.54 -30.38
C LEU A 57 -18.74 49.74 -31.16
N ASP A 58 -18.37 50.25 -32.33
CA ASP A 58 -17.40 49.66 -33.24
C ASP A 58 -16.03 50.32 -33.08
N LEU A 59 -15.09 49.57 -32.52
CA LEU A 59 -13.68 49.91 -32.34
C LEU A 59 -12.77 49.04 -33.21
N GLU A 60 -13.30 48.32 -34.20
CA GLU A 60 -12.55 47.39 -35.03
C GLU A 60 -11.35 48.07 -35.70
N GLY A 61 -10.16 47.48 -35.53
CA GLY A 61 -8.89 47.96 -36.08
C GLY A 61 -8.44 49.34 -35.61
N ARG A 62 -9.10 49.93 -34.59
CA ARG A 62 -8.82 51.29 -34.14
C ARG A 62 -7.58 51.36 -33.25
N TYR A 63 -6.89 52.49 -33.33
CA TYR A 63 -5.77 52.83 -32.46
C TYR A 63 -6.21 53.84 -31.39
N ILE A 64 -6.05 53.48 -30.12
CA ILE A 64 -6.60 54.20 -28.96
C ILE A 64 -5.43 54.62 -28.05
N PRO A 65 -4.88 55.83 -28.24
CA PRO A 65 -3.65 56.26 -27.57
C PRO A 65 -3.87 56.76 -26.14
N ALA A 66 -5.07 57.24 -25.81
CA ALA A 66 -5.43 57.75 -24.49
C ALA A 66 -6.13 56.68 -23.65
N ALA A 67 -6.29 56.94 -22.34
CA ALA A 67 -7.03 56.05 -21.45
C ALA A 67 -8.50 55.92 -21.89
N PHE A 68 -9.03 54.70 -21.78
CA PHE A 68 -10.40 54.38 -22.19
C PHE A 68 -11.14 53.73 -21.02
N SER A 69 -12.09 54.43 -20.44
CA SER A 69 -12.93 53.98 -19.34
C SER A 69 -14.40 54.18 -19.71
N LEU A 70 -15.11 53.07 -19.85
CA LEU A 70 -16.56 53.03 -20.03
C LEU A 70 -17.10 52.08 -18.96
N THR A 71 -17.65 52.60 -17.87
CA THR A 71 -18.04 51.78 -16.71
C THR A 71 -19.53 51.82 -16.44
N ASN A 72 -20.06 50.78 -15.78
CA ASN A 72 -21.46 50.63 -15.35
C ASN A 72 -22.50 50.89 -16.46
N SER A 73 -22.10 50.71 -17.72
CA SER A 73 -22.85 51.17 -18.89
C SER A 73 -23.48 50.02 -19.67
N LYS A 74 -24.59 50.28 -20.37
CA LYS A 74 -25.27 49.31 -21.23
C LYS A 74 -24.89 49.53 -22.69
N ILE A 75 -24.46 48.47 -23.39
CA ILE A 75 -23.90 48.50 -24.74
C ILE A 75 -24.64 47.49 -25.61
N SER A 76 -25.32 47.98 -26.65
CA SER A 76 -26.19 47.15 -27.51
C SER A 76 -25.43 46.23 -28.46
N GLY A 77 -24.23 46.63 -28.89
CA GLY A 77 -23.30 45.81 -29.68
C GLY A 77 -21.88 46.34 -29.50
N PHE A 78 -20.91 45.44 -29.43
CA PHE A 78 -19.51 45.80 -29.17
C PHE A 78 -18.57 44.94 -30.02
N ASP A 79 -17.83 45.59 -30.90
CA ASP A 79 -16.75 44.99 -31.67
C ASP A 79 -15.47 45.76 -31.39
N ALA A 80 -14.46 45.09 -30.88
CA ALA A 80 -13.13 45.64 -30.67
C ALA A 80 -12.06 44.73 -31.29
N GLY A 81 -12.43 43.99 -32.34
CA GLY A 81 -11.51 43.16 -33.10
C GLY A 81 -10.32 43.96 -33.63
N ASP A 82 -9.10 43.45 -33.47
CA ASP A 82 -7.85 44.11 -33.86
C ASP A 82 -7.63 45.53 -33.29
N ALA A 83 -8.44 45.97 -32.32
CA ALA A 83 -8.28 47.26 -31.67
C ALA A 83 -6.98 47.28 -30.86
N ARG A 84 -6.33 48.46 -30.79
CA ARG A 84 -5.08 48.65 -30.04
C ARG A 84 -5.20 49.75 -28.99
N PHE A 85 -5.22 49.36 -27.72
CA PHE A 85 -5.22 50.25 -26.56
C PHE A 85 -3.80 50.43 -26.03
N LEU A 86 -3.27 51.67 -25.99
CA LEU A 86 -1.92 51.95 -25.46
C LEU A 86 -1.88 52.23 -23.96
N GLN A 87 -3.04 52.55 -23.39
CA GLN A 87 -3.25 52.85 -21.99
C GLN A 87 -4.28 51.86 -21.43
N PRO A 88 -4.48 51.80 -20.10
CA PRO A 88 -5.49 50.92 -19.52
C PRO A 88 -6.88 51.11 -20.14
N ALA A 89 -7.55 50.00 -20.40
CA ALA A 89 -8.91 49.96 -20.94
C ALA A 89 -9.86 49.31 -19.91
N ARG A 90 -10.92 50.02 -19.52
CA ARG A 90 -11.88 49.58 -18.51
C ARG A 90 -13.29 49.56 -19.05
N PHE A 91 -13.95 48.42 -18.84
CA PHE A 91 -15.33 48.11 -19.18
C PHE A 91 -16.08 47.54 -17.97
N ASP A 92 -15.69 47.98 -16.77
CA ASP A 92 -16.15 47.41 -15.50
C ASP A 92 -17.64 47.70 -15.26
N GLY A 93 -18.40 46.71 -14.81
CA GLY A 93 -19.83 46.81 -14.55
C GLY A 93 -20.70 46.94 -15.81
N CYS A 94 -20.11 46.86 -17.01
CA CYS A 94 -20.86 47.01 -18.25
C CYS A 94 -21.77 45.82 -18.56
N GLN A 95 -22.91 46.10 -19.20
CA GLN A 95 -23.80 45.10 -19.76
C GLN A 95 -23.74 45.12 -21.30
N PHE A 96 -23.39 43.99 -21.90
CA PHE A 96 -23.35 43.77 -23.35
C PHE A 96 -24.55 42.90 -23.76
N ASP A 97 -25.45 43.43 -24.57
CA ASP A 97 -26.71 42.75 -24.94
C ASP A 97 -26.55 41.67 -26.03
N GLY A 98 -25.39 41.59 -26.69
CA GLY A 98 -25.08 40.62 -27.74
C GLY A 98 -23.74 39.91 -27.54
N SER A 99 -23.29 39.21 -28.58
CA SER A 99 -21.94 38.64 -28.60
C SER A 99 -20.90 39.76 -28.70
N VAL A 100 -19.76 39.56 -28.05
CA VAL A 100 -18.63 40.49 -28.00
C VAL A 100 -17.45 39.88 -28.74
N ARG A 101 -16.96 40.60 -29.76
CA ARG A 101 -15.77 40.22 -30.52
C ARG A 101 -14.56 41.01 -30.02
N LEU A 102 -13.55 40.31 -29.51
CA LEU A 102 -12.25 40.87 -29.13
C LEU A 102 -11.11 40.25 -29.95
N GLU A 103 -11.43 39.57 -31.05
CA GLU A 103 -10.47 38.84 -31.87
C GLU A 103 -9.27 39.72 -32.24
N GLY A 104 -8.05 39.31 -31.92
CA GLY A 104 -6.83 40.05 -32.24
C GLY A 104 -6.57 41.33 -31.43
N LEU A 105 -7.46 41.70 -30.50
CA LEU A 105 -7.32 42.92 -29.69
C LEU A 105 -5.98 42.96 -28.95
N ARG A 106 -5.33 44.13 -28.96
CA ARG A 106 -4.07 44.38 -28.27
C ARG A 106 -4.22 45.50 -27.23
N ALA A 107 -4.02 45.18 -25.97
CA ALA A 107 -3.88 46.18 -24.91
C ALA A 107 -2.42 46.18 -24.44
N GLU A 108 -1.72 47.32 -24.51
CA GLU A 108 -0.34 47.42 -24.04
C GLU A 108 -0.24 47.43 -22.49
N SER A 109 -1.36 47.70 -21.82
CA SER A 109 -1.50 47.74 -20.36
C SER A 109 -2.62 46.80 -19.90
N ASP A 110 -3.33 47.13 -18.82
CA ASP A 110 -4.43 46.34 -18.27
C ASP A 110 -5.71 46.47 -19.10
N LEU A 111 -6.44 45.36 -19.23
CA LEU A 111 -7.78 45.30 -19.82
C LEU A 111 -8.74 44.73 -18.78
N SER A 112 -9.76 45.50 -18.41
CA SER A 112 -10.69 45.12 -17.34
C SER A 112 -12.13 45.11 -17.81
N PHE A 113 -12.84 44.04 -17.44
CA PHE A 113 -14.27 43.83 -17.56
C PHE A 113 -14.83 43.36 -16.20
N ALA A 114 -14.27 43.82 -15.08
CA ALA A 114 -14.71 43.38 -13.76
C ALA A 114 -16.21 43.64 -13.57
N ASP A 115 -16.96 42.71 -12.99
CA ASP A 115 -18.41 42.81 -12.77
C ASP A 115 -19.27 42.97 -14.04
N ALA A 116 -18.68 42.80 -15.24
CA ALA A 116 -19.41 42.94 -16.50
C ALA A 116 -20.34 41.75 -16.79
N ARG A 117 -21.38 41.99 -17.59
CA ARG A 117 -22.37 40.99 -18.01
C ARG A 117 -22.41 40.90 -19.52
N PHE A 118 -22.26 39.70 -20.06
CA PHE A 118 -22.30 39.40 -21.48
C PHE A 118 -23.50 38.50 -21.76
N ALA A 119 -24.47 38.99 -22.54
CA ALA A 119 -25.65 38.21 -22.92
C ALA A 119 -25.35 37.17 -24.01
N GLY A 120 -24.32 37.40 -24.83
CA GLY A 120 -23.86 36.50 -25.88
C GLY A 120 -22.52 35.83 -25.59
N ASP A 121 -21.91 35.31 -26.67
CA ASP A 121 -20.58 34.69 -26.63
C ASP A 121 -19.49 35.77 -26.58
N VAL A 122 -18.35 35.44 -25.99
CA VAL A 122 -17.17 36.31 -25.90
C VAL A 122 -16.00 35.61 -26.57
N ASP A 123 -15.55 36.15 -27.70
CA ASP A 123 -14.41 35.63 -28.45
C ASP A 123 -13.13 36.39 -28.10
N VAL A 124 -12.19 35.72 -27.43
CA VAL A 124 -10.88 36.23 -27.02
C VAL A 124 -9.73 35.70 -27.86
N SER A 125 -10.01 35.19 -29.06
CA SER A 125 -9.00 34.65 -29.98
C SER A 125 -7.93 35.69 -30.29
N GLY A 126 -6.66 35.34 -30.14
CA GLY A 126 -5.53 36.22 -30.44
C GLY A 126 -5.40 37.48 -29.56
N VAL A 127 -6.24 37.64 -28.53
CA VAL A 127 -6.15 38.77 -27.59
C VAL A 127 -4.77 38.79 -26.93
N ALA A 128 -4.12 39.95 -26.92
CA ALA A 128 -2.83 40.16 -26.26
C ALA A 128 -2.92 41.35 -25.31
N VAL A 129 -2.74 41.09 -24.02
CA VAL A 129 -2.76 42.11 -22.96
C VAL A 129 -1.36 42.18 -22.34
N GLY A 130 -0.71 43.34 -22.39
CA GLY A 130 0.63 43.55 -21.80
C GLY A 130 0.61 43.50 -20.28
N GLY A 131 -0.50 43.94 -19.68
CA GLY A 131 -0.77 43.82 -18.24
C GLY A 131 -1.66 42.63 -17.89
N SER A 132 -2.62 42.88 -16.99
CA SER A 132 -3.59 41.88 -16.53
C SER A 132 -4.90 41.95 -17.32
N LEU A 133 -5.51 40.79 -17.57
CA LEU A 133 -6.88 40.69 -18.06
C LEU A 133 -7.81 40.37 -16.88
N THR A 134 -8.71 41.30 -16.56
CA THR A 134 -9.66 41.13 -15.45
C THR A 134 -11.07 40.82 -15.96
N LEU A 135 -11.54 39.63 -15.64
CA LEU A 135 -12.88 39.08 -15.84
C LEU A 135 -13.53 38.71 -14.49
N SER A 136 -13.02 39.25 -13.37
CA SER A 136 -13.53 38.95 -12.03
C SER A 136 -15.01 39.31 -11.90
N ARG A 137 -15.79 38.40 -11.33
CA ARG A 137 -17.24 38.52 -11.10
C ARG A 137 -18.05 38.83 -12.36
N THR A 138 -17.51 38.48 -13.53
CA THR A 138 -18.25 38.58 -14.79
C THR A 138 -19.36 37.54 -14.87
N ALA A 139 -20.41 37.84 -15.62
CA ALA A 139 -21.42 36.87 -16.00
C ALA A 139 -21.48 36.75 -17.52
N VAL A 140 -21.07 35.61 -18.07
CA VAL A 140 -21.15 35.29 -19.50
C VAL A 140 -22.27 34.29 -19.71
N ALA A 141 -23.38 34.71 -20.31
CA ALA A 141 -24.50 33.81 -20.62
C ALA A 141 -24.17 32.87 -21.80
N GLY A 142 -23.27 33.28 -22.69
CA GLY A 142 -22.75 32.48 -23.80
C GLY A 142 -21.53 31.64 -23.46
N VAL A 143 -20.75 31.33 -24.49
CA VAL A 143 -19.44 30.67 -24.40
C VAL A 143 -18.35 31.74 -24.25
N LEU A 144 -17.39 31.50 -23.35
CA LEU A 144 -16.11 32.21 -23.35
C LEU A 144 -15.11 31.38 -24.15
N GLY A 145 -14.81 31.80 -25.37
CA GLY A 145 -14.04 31.02 -26.33
C GLY A 145 -12.86 31.76 -26.90
N GLY A 146 -11.82 31.04 -27.28
CA GLY A 146 -10.76 31.61 -28.08
C GLY A 146 -9.48 30.79 -28.10
N LYS A 147 -8.63 31.11 -29.07
CA LYS A 147 -7.31 30.49 -29.24
C LYS A 147 -6.19 31.51 -29.14
N GLY A 148 -5.12 31.19 -28.42
CA GLY A 148 -3.89 31.99 -28.41
C GLY A 148 -4.00 33.32 -27.65
N THR A 149 -4.90 33.41 -26.67
CA THR A 149 -4.99 34.56 -25.75
C THR A 149 -3.73 34.66 -24.89
N ARG A 150 -3.20 35.87 -24.70
CA ARG A 150 -1.96 36.10 -23.95
C ARG A 150 -2.11 37.27 -22.97
N THR A 151 -1.63 37.09 -21.74
CA THR A 151 -1.47 38.16 -20.76
C THR A 151 0.00 38.26 -20.32
N GLY A 152 0.53 39.47 -20.22
CA GLY A 152 1.88 39.71 -19.71
C GLY A 152 1.95 39.59 -18.18
N ALA A 153 0.84 39.84 -17.49
CA ALA A 153 0.66 39.58 -16.06
C ALA A 153 -0.43 38.51 -15.83
N SER A 154 -1.38 38.77 -14.95
CA SER A 154 -2.35 37.77 -14.49
C SER A 154 -3.65 37.78 -15.29
N LEU A 155 -4.36 36.65 -15.30
CA LEU A 155 -5.74 36.55 -15.74
C LEU A 155 -6.64 36.32 -14.52
N HIS A 156 -7.42 37.33 -14.14
CA HIS A 156 -8.30 37.27 -12.98
C HIS A 156 -9.73 36.99 -13.42
N ALA A 157 -10.27 35.84 -13.07
CA ALA A 157 -11.65 35.43 -13.35
C ALA A 157 -12.32 34.91 -12.06
N ALA A 158 -11.90 35.42 -10.90
CA ALA A 158 -12.48 35.06 -9.62
C ALA A 158 -13.97 35.41 -9.56
N GLY A 159 -14.82 34.48 -9.15
CA GLY A 159 -16.28 34.66 -9.08
C GLY A 159 -16.98 34.76 -10.44
N ALA A 160 -16.28 34.49 -11.55
CA ALA A 160 -16.88 34.52 -12.88
C ALA A 160 -17.93 33.41 -13.04
N LYS A 161 -19.05 33.73 -13.70
CA LYS A 161 -20.15 32.80 -13.97
C LYS A 161 -20.32 32.62 -15.46
N ILE A 162 -20.17 31.40 -15.97
CA ILE A 162 -20.17 31.12 -17.40
C ILE A 162 -21.21 30.04 -17.73
N GLY A 163 -22.23 30.42 -18.50
CA GLY A 163 -23.43 29.62 -18.74
C GLY A 163 -23.28 28.52 -19.80
N LYS A 164 -22.60 28.79 -20.93
CA LYS A 164 -22.43 27.79 -22.01
C LYS A 164 -21.05 27.16 -22.10
N GLY A 165 -20.15 27.49 -21.17
CA GLY A 165 -18.85 26.86 -21.02
C GLY A 165 -17.67 27.73 -21.45
N VAL A 166 -16.47 27.19 -21.22
CA VAL A 166 -15.19 27.80 -21.57
C VAL A 166 -14.49 26.92 -22.59
N ALA A 167 -14.05 27.50 -23.70
CA ALA A 167 -13.32 26.83 -24.77
C ALA A 167 -12.07 27.62 -25.13
N LEU A 168 -11.02 27.41 -24.33
CA LEU A 168 -9.77 28.14 -24.43
C LEU A 168 -8.62 27.19 -24.80
N GLU A 169 -7.92 27.53 -25.87
CA GLU A 169 -6.79 26.77 -26.37
C GLU A 169 -5.53 27.63 -26.46
N GLU A 170 -4.38 27.07 -26.08
CA GLU A 170 -3.08 27.73 -26.20
C GLU A 170 -3.01 29.10 -25.49
N VAL A 171 -3.74 29.24 -24.37
CA VAL A 171 -3.72 30.46 -23.54
C VAL A 171 -2.40 30.56 -22.79
N GLN A 172 -1.79 31.74 -22.77
CA GLN A 172 -0.55 32.02 -22.05
C GLN A 172 -0.76 33.12 -21.02
N VAL A 173 -0.45 32.83 -19.76
CA VAL A 173 -0.58 33.76 -18.63
C VAL A 173 0.80 34.01 -18.02
N GLY A 174 1.28 35.25 -18.11
CA GLY A 174 2.61 35.66 -17.68
C GLY A 174 2.82 35.62 -16.16
N ALA A 175 1.75 35.57 -15.38
CA ALA A 175 1.78 35.46 -13.93
C ALA A 175 0.80 34.39 -13.42
N ASP A 176 -0.32 34.80 -12.81
CA ASP A 176 -1.26 33.90 -12.15
C ASP A 176 -2.59 33.83 -12.91
N LEU A 177 -3.21 32.64 -12.92
CA LEU A 177 -4.59 32.44 -13.33
C LEU A 177 -5.45 32.25 -12.08
N ILE A 178 -6.39 33.16 -11.83
CA ILE A 178 -7.24 33.12 -10.65
C ILE A 178 -8.69 32.85 -11.07
N LEU A 179 -9.22 31.71 -10.64
CA LEU A 179 -10.56 31.16 -10.89
C LEU A 179 -11.31 30.88 -9.58
N ASP A 180 -10.83 31.44 -8.46
CA ASP A 180 -11.46 31.26 -7.16
C ASP A 180 -12.95 31.64 -7.21
N ASP A 181 -13.82 30.82 -6.62
CA ASP A 181 -15.28 30.99 -6.62
C ASP A 181 -15.95 31.03 -8.02
N ALA A 182 -15.22 30.67 -9.09
CA ALA A 182 -15.80 30.64 -10.43
C ALA A 182 -16.82 29.51 -10.58
N ALA A 183 -17.87 29.73 -11.38
CA ALA A 183 -18.90 28.74 -11.67
C ALA A 183 -19.07 28.59 -13.18
N ILE A 184 -18.77 27.39 -13.70
CA ILE A 184 -18.89 27.07 -15.12
C ILE A 184 -19.95 25.99 -15.27
N GLU A 185 -21.08 26.33 -15.91
CA GLU A 185 -22.26 25.46 -16.00
C GLU A 185 -22.12 24.32 -17.03
N ARG A 186 -21.16 24.45 -17.96
CA ARG A 186 -20.83 23.47 -18.99
C ARG A 186 -19.34 23.15 -18.97
N ASN A 187 -18.81 22.63 -20.07
CA ASN A 187 -17.41 22.21 -20.15
C ASN A 187 -16.48 23.41 -20.01
N ALA A 188 -15.41 23.22 -19.23
CA ALA A 188 -14.29 24.12 -19.07
C ALA A 188 -13.06 23.50 -19.74
N ALA A 189 -12.92 23.72 -21.05
CA ALA A 189 -11.77 23.26 -21.82
C ALA A 189 -10.67 24.32 -21.81
N LEU A 190 -9.54 24.01 -21.16
CA LEU A 190 -8.33 24.81 -21.01
C LEU A 190 -7.13 24.03 -21.56
N ARG A 191 -7.18 23.71 -22.86
CA ARG A 191 -6.21 22.81 -23.52
C ARG A 191 -4.90 23.54 -23.80
N ALA A 192 -3.77 22.89 -23.49
CA ALA A 192 -2.44 23.46 -23.68
C ALA A 192 -2.27 24.86 -23.04
N LEU A 193 -2.95 25.08 -21.90
CA LEU A 193 -2.78 26.26 -21.07
C LEU A 193 -1.34 26.37 -20.57
N SER A 194 -0.73 27.55 -20.63
CA SER A 194 0.58 27.85 -20.07
C SER A 194 0.46 28.97 -19.04
N VAL A 195 0.76 28.68 -17.77
CA VAL A 195 0.78 29.67 -16.69
C VAL A 195 2.15 29.68 -16.05
N ILE A 196 2.81 30.84 -16.02
CA ILE A 196 4.19 30.94 -15.52
C ILE A 196 4.28 30.67 -14.01
N ARG A 197 3.30 31.17 -13.24
CA ARG A 197 3.27 31.02 -11.78
C ARG A 197 2.13 30.11 -11.34
N HIS A 198 1.09 30.64 -10.71
CA HIS A 198 0.10 29.83 -10.02
C HIS A 198 -1.25 29.81 -10.76
N VAL A 199 -1.95 28.68 -10.65
CA VAL A 199 -3.38 28.58 -10.96
C VAL A 199 -4.12 28.35 -9.64
N SER A 200 -5.03 29.25 -9.30
CA SER A 200 -5.93 29.09 -8.15
C SER A 200 -7.36 28.94 -8.65
N ALA A 201 -8.05 27.89 -8.22
CA ALA A 201 -9.44 27.61 -8.53
C ALA A 201 -10.16 27.10 -7.27
N LYS A 202 -9.88 27.76 -6.14
CA LYS A 202 -10.46 27.42 -4.84
C LYS A 202 -11.95 27.63 -4.90
N HIS A 203 -12.72 26.68 -4.35
CA HIS A 203 -14.17 26.78 -4.24
C HIS A 203 -14.88 26.91 -5.61
N ALA A 204 -14.16 26.68 -6.71
CA ALA A 204 -14.72 26.72 -8.04
C ALA A 204 -15.65 25.54 -8.29
N VAL A 205 -16.70 25.77 -9.08
CA VAL A 205 -17.69 24.76 -9.45
C VAL A 205 -17.64 24.54 -10.96
N PHE A 206 -17.25 23.32 -11.35
CA PHE A 206 -17.26 22.86 -12.74
C PHE A 206 -18.43 21.89 -12.90
N ALA A 207 -19.54 22.35 -13.47
CA ALA A 207 -20.73 21.52 -13.65
C ALA A 207 -20.59 20.55 -14.84
N GLY A 208 -19.86 20.95 -15.88
CA GLY A 208 -19.41 20.07 -16.97
C GLY A 208 -17.97 19.60 -16.78
N ASP A 209 -17.35 19.13 -17.86
CA ASP A 209 -15.99 18.59 -17.84
C ASP A 209 -14.95 19.69 -17.64
N LEU A 210 -14.02 19.51 -16.71
CA LEU A 210 -12.80 20.29 -16.58
C LEU A 210 -11.67 19.61 -17.36
N THR A 211 -11.13 20.28 -18.38
CA THR A 211 -9.99 19.75 -19.16
C THR A 211 -8.80 20.69 -19.06
N LEU A 212 -7.71 20.18 -18.46
CA LEU A 212 -6.38 20.79 -18.38
C LEU A 212 -5.34 19.92 -19.11
N GLU A 213 -5.78 19.25 -20.18
CA GLU A 213 -4.93 18.37 -20.98
C GLU A 213 -3.71 19.14 -21.52
N ARG A 214 -2.52 18.59 -21.27
CA ARG A 214 -1.22 19.18 -21.65
C ARG A 214 -0.97 20.58 -21.09
N ALA A 215 -1.69 21.01 -20.06
CA ALA A 215 -1.42 22.27 -19.37
C ALA A 215 0.00 22.27 -18.79
N GLN A 216 0.65 23.43 -18.79
CA GLN A 216 1.97 23.69 -18.22
C GLN A 216 1.82 24.79 -17.17
N ILE A 217 2.05 24.45 -15.89
CA ILE A 217 1.92 25.36 -14.76
C ILE A 217 3.27 25.39 -14.04
N GLY A 218 3.94 26.54 -14.07
CA GLY A 218 5.30 26.69 -13.51
C GLY A 218 5.35 26.73 -11.98
N GLY A 219 4.21 26.93 -11.32
CA GLY A 219 4.08 26.92 -9.87
C GLY A 219 3.02 25.94 -9.40
N GLN A 220 2.11 26.41 -8.55
CA GLN A 220 1.07 25.63 -7.89
C GLN A 220 -0.24 25.60 -8.71
N LEU A 221 -0.94 24.47 -8.68
CA LEU A 221 -2.35 24.34 -9.05
C LEU A 221 -3.18 24.07 -7.79
N ASP A 222 -4.02 25.02 -7.38
CA ASP A 222 -4.88 24.91 -6.20
C ASP A 222 -6.34 24.69 -6.59
N LEU A 223 -6.88 23.53 -6.23
CA LEU A 223 -8.27 23.10 -6.40
C LEU A 223 -8.95 22.87 -5.04
N SER A 224 -8.44 23.46 -3.97
CA SER A 224 -8.96 23.22 -2.61
C SER A 224 -10.45 23.56 -2.53
N ASN A 225 -11.25 22.60 -2.04
CA ASN A 225 -12.72 22.65 -1.99
C ASN A 225 -13.41 22.92 -3.34
N ALA A 226 -12.76 22.66 -4.47
CA ALA A 226 -13.42 22.73 -5.77
C ALA A 226 -14.39 21.54 -5.95
N ALA A 227 -15.46 21.77 -6.71
CA ALA A 227 -16.44 20.74 -7.07
C ALA A 227 -16.41 20.47 -8.58
N CYS A 228 -15.82 19.33 -8.96
CA CYS A 228 -15.82 18.84 -10.34
C CYS A 228 -16.96 17.83 -10.51
N ARG A 229 -18.07 18.27 -11.12
CA ARG A 229 -19.25 17.41 -11.33
C ARG A 229 -19.19 16.60 -12.61
N GLY A 230 -18.58 17.15 -13.67
CA GLY A 230 -18.20 16.40 -14.86
C GLY A 230 -16.81 15.78 -14.71
N LYS A 231 -16.26 15.27 -15.81
CA LYS A 231 -14.92 14.67 -15.84
C LYS A 231 -13.86 15.70 -15.53
N ALA A 232 -12.82 15.31 -14.81
CA ALA A 232 -11.63 16.13 -14.58
C ALA A 232 -10.42 15.51 -15.26
N ILE A 233 -9.94 16.15 -16.33
CA ILE A 233 -8.92 15.59 -17.24
C ILE A 233 -7.64 16.43 -17.15
N PHE A 234 -6.62 15.88 -16.50
CA PHE A 234 -5.27 16.41 -16.34
C PHE A 234 -4.23 15.60 -17.14
N SER A 235 -4.67 14.78 -18.10
CA SER A 235 -3.79 13.90 -18.86
C SER A 235 -2.64 14.69 -19.52
N ALA A 236 -1.41 14.19 -19.33
CA ALA A 236 -0.17 14.84 -19.77
C ALA A 236 0.04 16.30 -19.30
N ALA A 237 -0.68 16.76 -18.27
CA ALA A 237 -0.44 18.05 -17.65
C ALA A 237 0.88 18.04 -16.86
N ARG A 238 1.50 19.21 -16.73
CA ARG A 238 2.70 19.42 -15.94
C ARG A 238 2.48 20.56 -14.95
N VAL A 239 2.69 20.28 -13.67
CA VAL A 239 2.70 21.25 -12.59
C VAL A 239 4.05 21.16 -11.88
N ASP A 240 4.89 22.19 -12.03
CA ASP A 240 6.29 22.13 -11.60
C ASP A 240 6.45 22.07 -10.07
N ASP A 241 5.55 22.69 -9.30
CA ASP A 241 5.63 22.68 -7.83
C ASP A 241 4.67 21.69 -7.18
N VAL A 242 3.37 22.02 -7.10
CA VAL A 242 2.39 21.21 -6.36
C VAL A 242 0.98 21.35 -6.91
N LEU A 243 0.25 20.24 -7.01
CA LEU A 243 -1.20 20.25 -7.13
C LEU A 243 -1.79 20.04 -5.72
N ILE A 244 -2.66 20.94 -5.27
CA ILE A 244 -3.37 20.83 -3.99
C ILE A 244 -4.86 20.73 -4.29
N ALA A 245 -5.52 19.64 -3.90
CA ALA A 245 -6.95 19.45 -4.08
C ALA A 245 -7.66 19.07 -2.77
N THR A 246 -7.14 19.53 -1.63
CA THR A 246 -7.69 19.21 -0.30
C THR A 246 -9.18 19.51 -0.24
N ALA A 247 -9.96 18.53 0.23
CA ALA A 247 -11.43 18.61 0.32
C ALA A 247 -12.16 18.89 -1.00
N ALA A 248 -11.51 18.69 -2.15
CA ALA A 248 -12.18 18.71 -3.45
C ALA A 248 -13.09 17.49 -3.63
N VAL A 249 -14.10 17.63 -4.47
CA VAL A 249 -15.01 16.53 -4.85
C VAL A 249 -14.92 16.29 -6.35
N PHE A 250 -14.64 15.05 -6.74
CA PHE A 250 -14.67 14.59 -8.12
C PHE A 250 -15.83 13.61 -8.29
N ALA A 251 -16.95 14.09 -8.82
CA ALA A 251 -18.18 13.33 -8.93
C ALA A 251 -18.15 12.29 -10.08
N ASP A 252 -17.40 12.59 -11.14
CA ASP A 252 -17.20 11.73 -12.31
C ASP A 252 -15.70 11.37 -12.44
N GLU A 253 -15.32 10.77 -13.57
CA GLU A 253 -13.97 10.30 -13.87
C GLU A 253 -12.89 11.38 -13.69
N ALA A 254 -11.85 11.05 -12.93
CA ALA A 254 -10.66 11.89 -12.72
C ALA A 254 -9.41 11.24 -13.36
N ARG A 255 -8.78 11.93 -14.30
CA ARG A 255 -7.67 11.43 -15.11
C ARG A 255 -6.41 12.25 -14.93
N PHE A 256 -5.36 11.63 -14.42
CA PHE A 256 -4.02 12.19 -14.27
C PHE A 256 -2.97 11.39 -15.08
N ASP A 257 -3.43 10.56 -16.02
CA ASP A 257 -2.57 9.65 -16.77
C ASP A 257 -1.44 10.39 -17.51
N ALA A 258 -0.22 9.86 -17.39
CA ALA A 258 1.01 10.43 -17.93
C ALA A 258 1.29 11.91 -17.55
N ALA A 259 0.67 12.42 -16.49
CA ALA A 259 0.94 13.76 -15.96
C ALA A 259 2.23 13.79 -15.13
N ALA A 260 2.76 15.00 -14.93
CA ALA A 260 3.94 15.25 -14.11
C ALA A 260 3.67 16.33 -13.04
N PHE A 261 3.97 16.02 -11.78
CA PHE A 261 3.78 16.93 -10.65
C PHE A 261 5.08 17.04 -9.85
N GLY A 262 5.39 18.22 -9.31
CA GLY A 262 6.42 18.34 -8.28
C GLY A 262 6.00 17.59 -7.01
N GLU A 263 4.78 17.83 -6.54
CA GLU A 263 4.08 17.12 -5.45
C GLU A 263 2.59 17.03 -5.78
N LEU A 264 1.93 15.98 -5.31
CA LEU A 264 0.52 15.75 -5.55
C LEU A 264 -0.22 15.58 -4.21
N GLY A 265 -0.93 16.64 -3.81
CA GLY A 265 -1.75 16.71 -2.60
C GLY A 265 -3.21 16.41 -2.90
N LEU A 266 -3.65 15.21 -2.53
CA LEU A 266 -4.97 14.64 -2.72
C LEU A 266 -5.64 14.22 -1.38
N SER A 267 -5.31 14.86 -0.27
CA SER A 267 -5.82 14.50 1.07
C SER A 267 -7.26 14.99 1.32
N SER A 268 -8.00 14.23 2.13
CA SER A 268 -9.40 14.49 2.47
C SER A 268 -10.32 14.61 1.25
N ILE A 269 -10.07 13.83 0.20
CA ILE A 269 -10.82 13.89 -1.07
C ILE A 269 -11.89 12.80 -1.15
N SER A 270 -13.00 13.12 -1.80
CA SER A 270 -13.99 12.12 -2.25
C SER A 270 -13.97 12.00 -3.77
N PHE A 271 -13.46 10.86 -4.26
CA PHE A 271 -13.57 10.43 -5.65
C PHE A 271 -14.77 9.50 -5.80
N GLN A 272 -15.85 10.01 -6.39
CA GLN A 272 -17.08 9.25 -6.62
C GLN A 272 -17.06 8.49 -7.96
N GLY A 273 -16.31 9.00 -8.93
CA GLY A 273 -16.02 8.36 -10.21
C GLY A 273 -14.70 7.56 -10.20
N PRO A 274 -14.39 6.84 -11.30
CA PRO A 274 -13.11 6.14 -11.43
C PRO A 274 -11.93 7.11 -11.52
N VAL A 275 -10.78 6.69 -11.02
CA VAL A 275 -9.57 7.51 -10.97
C VAL A 275 -8.41 6.79 -11.64
N THR A 276 -7.62 7.51 -12.44
CA THR A 276 -6.38 6.98 -13.00
C THR A 276 -5.21 7.95 -12.85
N LEU A 277 -4.14 7.46 -12.24
CA LEU A 277 -2.79 8.04 -12.15
C LEU A 277 -1.78 7.11 -12.85
N ALA A 278 -2.23 6.36 -13.86
CA ALA A 278 -1.38 5.44 -14.59
C ALA A 278 -0.22 6.18 -15.25
N GLU A 279 1.01 5.69 -15.05
CA GLU A 279 2.26 6.28 -15.57
C GLU A 279 2.52 7.74 -15.14
N THR A 280 1.81 8.25 -14.13
CA THR A 280 2.05 9.59 -13.58
C THR A 280 3.43 9.66 -12.91
N ARG A 281 4.12 10.79 -13.05
CA ARG A 281 5.44 11.04 -12.45
C ARG A 281 5.35 12.15 -11.42
N ILE A 282 5.73 11.85 -10.19
CA ILE A 282 5.69 12.80 -9.06
C ILE A 282 7.10 12.97 -8.53
N ALA A 283 7.66 14.17 -8.59
CA ALA A 283 9.07 14.39 -8.23
C ALA A 283 9.33 14.20 -6.73
N ARG A 284 8.35 14.54 -5.89
CA ARG A 284 8.39 14.40 -4.43
C ARG A 284 7.32 13.42 -3.97
N LYS A 285 6.30 13.90 -3.23
CA LYS A 285 5.34 13.08 -2.50
C LYS A 285 3.98 13.00 -3.18
N LEU A 286 3.30 11.88 -2.98
CA LEU A 286 1.86 11.75 -3.16
C LEU A 286 1.21 11.68 -1.76
N LEU A 287 0.44 12.70 -1.40
CA LEU A 287 -0.28 12.75 -0.14
C LEU A 287 -1.76 12.52 -0.44
N CYS A 288 -2.36 11.44 0.06
CA CYS A 288 -3.76 11.12 -0.18
C CYS A 288 -4.41 10.54 1.07
N MET A 289 -4.17 11.18 2.21
CA MET A 289 -4.68 10.75 3.52
C MET A 289 -6.19 10.95 3.61
N GLU A 290 -6.87 10.17 4.46
CA GLU A 290 -8.28 10.35 4.83
C GLU A 290 -9.23 10.48 3.61
N SER A 291 -8.89 9.80 2.51
CA SER A 291 -9.59 9.94 1.22
C SER A 291 -10.44 8.71 0.90
N SER A 292 -11.42 8.89 0.01
CA SER A 292 -12.33 7.81 -0.42
C SER A 292 -12.36 7.66 -1.94
N PHE A 293 -12.25 6.42 -2.39
CA PHE A 293 -12.37 6.01 -3.78
C PHE A 293 -13.58 5.09 -3.93
N GLU A 294 -14.70 5.62 -4.40
CA GLU A 294 -15.97 4.88 -4.53
C GLU A 294 -15.94 3.89 -5.71
N ARG A 295 -15.02 4.08 -6.66
CA ARG A 295 -14.82 3.28 -7.88
C ARG A 295 -13.36 2.87 -8.02
N ASP A 296 -13.05 2.14 -9.09
CA ASP A 296 -11.69 1.65 -9.35
C ASP A 296 -10.67 2.79 -9.41
N ALA A 297 -9.54 2.60 -8.74
CA ALA A 297 -8.42 3.52 -8.64
C ALA A 297 -7.16 2.87 -9.24
N ASN A 298 -6.64 3.47 -10.30
CA ASN A 298 -5.52 2.92 -11.07
C ASN A 298 -4.25 3.77 -10.93
N PHE A 299 -3.27 3.25 -10.21
CA PHE A 299 -1.91 3.76 -9.99
C PHE A 299 -0.85 2.91 -10.70
N ALA A 300 -1.22 2.10 -11.71
CA ALA A 300 -0.27 1.23 -12.40
C ALA A 300 0.87 2.04 -13.04
N GLY A 301 2.12 1.62 -12.80
CA GLY A 301 3.32 2.31 -13.30
C GLY A 301 3.57 3.70 -12.70
N LEU A 302 2.86 4.09 -11.63
CA LEU A 302 3.10 5.34 -10.90
C LEU A 302 4.58 5.42 -10.47
N GLY A 303 5.22 6.57 -10.68
CA GLY A 303 6.57 6.83 -10.18
C GLY A 303 6.60 8.02 -9.23
N THR A 304 7.11 7.84 -8.00
CA THR A 304 7.34 8.94 -7.04
C THR A 304 8.81 9.03 -6.63
N GLY A 305 9.32 10.25 -6.47
CA GLY A 305 10.69 10.47 -5.97
C GLY A 305 10.81 10.33 -4.45
N ALA A 306 9.69 10.43 -3.73
CA ALA A 306 9.61 10.25 -2.28
C ALA A 306 8.36 9.43 -1.91
N ASP A 307 7.74 9.74 -0.77
CA ASP A 307 6.70 8.92 -0.14
C ASP A 307 5.35 8.96 -0.87
N VAL A 308 4.61 7.86 -0.76
CA VAL A 308 3.19 7.76 -1.09
C VAL A 308 2.44 7.48 0.21
N ASN A 309 1.50 8.36 0.57
CA ASN A 309 0.71 8.22 1.79
C ASN A 309 -0.79 8.01 1.45
N PHE A 310 -1.29 6.85 1.86
CA PHE A 310 -2.67 6.38 1.84
C PHE A 310 -3.19 6.03 3.25
N GLU A 311 -2.69 6.69 4.29
CA GLU A 311 -3.16 6.56 5.66
C GLU A 311 -4.66 6.89 5.75
N ASP A 312 -5.43 6.03 6.43
CA ASP A 312 -6.87 6.16 6.60
C ASP A 312 -7.68 6.26 5.29
N VAL A 313 -7.15 5.72 4.18
CA VAL A 313 -7.85 5.70 2.89
C VAL A 313 -8.85 4.55 2.80
N ALA A 314 -10.02 4.83 2.23
CA ALA A 314 -11.01 3.82 1.87
C ALA A 314 -11.09 3.61 0.34
N PHE A 315 -10.56 2.49 -0.14
CA PHE A 315 -10.74 2.01 -1.51
C PHE A 315 -11.95 1.07 -1.59
N LYS A 316 -13.10 1.59 -2.03
CA LYS A 316 -14.33 0.79 -2.23
C LYS A 316 -14.40 0.12 -3.60
N GLY A 317 -13.69 0.67 -4.58
CA GLY A 317 -13.39 -0.01 -5.85
C GLY A 317 -12.09 -0.81 -5.80
N ARG A 318 -11.69 -1.40 -6.93
CA ARG A 318 -10.39 -2.08 -7.04
C ARG A 318 -9.26 -1.06 -6.99
N MET A 319 -8.19 -1.39 -6.28
CA MET A 319 -6.96 -0.59 -6.25
C MET A 319 -5.88 -1.32 -7.06
N LEU A 320 -5.36 -0.67 -8.10
CA LEU A 320 -4.34 -1.24 -8.99
C LEU A 320 -3.08 -0.39 -8.90
N MET A 321 -2.00 -0.89 -8.32
CA MET A 321 -0.71 -0.21 -8.21
C MET A 321 0.43 -1.03 -8.81
N ARG A 322 0.08 -1.98 -9.69
CA ARG A 322 1.04 -2.90 -10.30
C ARG A 322 2.20 -2.17 -10.97
N GLY A 323 3.42 -2.59 -10.65
CA GLY A 323 4.65 -2.06 -11.26
C GLY A 323 4.97 -0.60 -10.89
N ALA A 324 4.35 -0.03 -9.85
CA ALA A 324 4.71 1.29 -9.36
C ALA A 324 6.13 1.31 -8.76
N ASP A 325 6.76 2.49 -8.77
CA ASP A 325 8.10 2.75 -8.25
C ASP A 325 8.05 3.92 -7.26
N VAL A 326 8.16 3.59 -5.97
CA VAL A 326 8.08 4.54 -4.85
C VAL A 326 9.49 4.77 -4.29
N GLY A 327 10.00 6.00 -4.50
CA GLY A 327 11.33 6.41 -4.05
C GLY A 327 11.48 6.53 -2.53
N GLY A 328 10.36 6.64 -1.80
CA GLY A 328 10.30 6.72 -0.34
C GLY A 328 9.54 5.57 0.30
N ALA A 329 8.76 5.89 1.34
CA ALA A 329 7.84 4.97 2.00
C ALA A 329 6.50 4.84 1.26
N LEU A 330 5.84 3.70 1.41
CA LEU A 330 4.44 3.49 1.07
C LEU A 330 3.67 3.33 2.37
N GLU A 331 2.91 4.34 2.75
CA GLU A 331 2.15 4.38 4.01
C GLU A 331 0.69 4.03 3.69
N CYS A 332 0.19 2.94 4.24
CA CYS A 332 -1.19 2.44 4.10
C CYS A 332 -1.74 2.03 5.48
N GLU A 333 -1.27 2.69 6.55
CA GLU A 333 -1.75 2.47 7.91
C GLU A 333 -3.27 2.72 7.96
N SER A 334 -4.00 1.77 8.57
CA SER A 334 -5.46 1.81 8.70
C SER A 334 -6.24 1.92 7.37
N ALA A 335 -5.58 1.69 6.23
CA ALA A 335 -6.24 1.70 4.93
C ALA A 335 -7.21 0.52 4.78
N THR A 336 -8.35 0.76 4.13
CA THR A 336 -9.35 -0.27 3.83
C THR A 336 -9.46 -0.51 2.33
N PHE A 337 -9.31 -1.76 1.92
CA PHE A 337 -9.48 -2.24 0.55
C PHE A 337 -10.71 -3.15 0.50
N GLU A 338 -11.86 -2.62 0.09
CA GLU A 338 -13.11 -3.39 0.05
C GLU A 338 -13.18 -4.36 -1.13
N ARG A 339 -12.46 -4.05 -2.20
CA ARG A 339 -12.29 -4.90 -3.38
C ARG A 339 -10.82 -5.32 -3.50
N GLY A 340 -10.48 -6.03 -4.57
CA GLY A 340 -9.12 -6.52 -4.76
C GLY A 340 -8.11 -5.37 -4.81
N ALA A 341 -6.94 -5.59 -4.20
CA ALA A 341 -5.81 -4.68 -4.19
C ALA A 341 -4.60 -5.36 -4.86
N ASP A 342 -4.06 -4.76 -5.92
CA ASP A 342 -2.95 -5.31 -6.69
C ASP A 342 -1.72 -4.41 -6.59
N PHE A 343 -0.77 -4.82 -5.75
CA PHE A 343 0.57 -4.24 -5.61
C PHE A 343 1.64 -5.06 -6.36
N GLY A 344 1.24 -5.97 -7.26
CA GLY A 344 2.17 -6.88 -7.93
C GLY A 344 3.30 -6.12 -8.62
N GLU A 345 4.54 -6.62 -8.51
CA GLU A 345 5.73 -6.01 -9.11
C GLU A 345 6.10 -4.60 -8.61
N THR A 346 5.40 -4.06 -7.60
CA THR A 346 5.68 -2.73 -7.03
C THR A 346 7.03 -2.71 -6.31
N ARG A 347 7.73 -1.58 -6.44
CA ARG A 347 9.01 -1.30 -5.78
C ARG A 347 8.83 -0.17 -4.79
N VAL A 348 9.26 -0.38 -3.55
CA VAL A 348 9.30 0.64 -2.50
C VAL A 348 10.70 0.66 -1.93
N SER A 349 11.39 1.79 -2.09
CA SER A 349 12.78 1.96 -1.63
C SER A 349 12.85 2.02 -0.09
N GLY A 350 11.81 2.57 0.54
CA GLY A 350 11.65 2.66 1.99
C GLY A 350 10.83 1.50 2.59
N ALA A 351 10.05 1.81 3.63
CA ALA A 351 9.13 0.88 4.25
C ALA A 351 7.78 0.85 3.52
N ALA A 352 7.18 -0.32 3.39
CA ALA A 352 5.79 -0.50 3.04
C ALA A 352 5.01 -0.85 4.32
N ASP A 353 4.17 0.08 4.77
CA ASP A 353 3.42 0.01 6.02
C ASP A 353 1.93 -0.25 5.72
N PHE A 354 1.44 -1.39 6.16
CA PHE A 354 0.06 -1.85 6.11
C PHE A 354 -0.44 -2.19 7.52
N THR A 355 0.13 -1.57 8.55
CA THR A 355 -0.33 -1.76 9.93
C THR A 355 -1.81 -1.41 10.03
N HIS A 356 -2.58 -2.23 10.75
CA HIS A 356 -4.03 -2.06 10.91
C HIS A 356 -4.86 -2.07 9.61
N ALA A 357 -4.26 -2.36 8.44
CA ALA A 357 -4.98 -2.37 7.17
C ALA A 357 -6.01 -3.51 7.08
N SER A 358 -7.10 -3.25 6.35
CA SER A 358 -8.18 -4.23 6.13
C SER A 358 -8.36 -4.56 4.66
N PHE A 359 -8.06 -5.79 4.28
CA PHE A 359 -8.27 -6.33 2.93
C PHE A 359 -9.50 -7.23 2.92
N ARG A 360 -10.61 -6.76 2.34
CA ARG A 360 -11.89 -7.51 2.29
C ARG A 360 -11.99 -8.50 1.13
N ALA A 361 -11.04 -8.43 0.19
CA ALA A 361 -10.91 -9.32 -0.96
C ALA A 361 -9.43 -9.69 -1.14
N ASN A 362 -9.10 -10.37 -2.25
CA ASN A 362 -7.73 -10.81 -2.52
C ASN A 362 -6.76 -9.63 -2.61
N ALA A 363 -5.61 -9.78 -1.97
CA ALA A 363 -4.51 -8.81 -1.94
C ALA A 363 -3.27 -9.43 -2.61
N ALA A 364 -2.81 -8.84 -3.70
CA ALA A 364 -1.66 -9.32 -4.46
C ALA A 364 -0.43 -8.44 -4.19
N PHE A 365 0.63 -9.08 -3.72
CA PHE A 365 1.98 -8.53 -3.50
C PHE A 365 3.04 -9.37 -4.22
N SER A 366 2.63 -10.17 -5.20
CA SER A 366 3.55 -11.07 -5.90
C SER A 366 4.64 -10.29 -6.61
N ASN A 367 5.88 -10.80 -6.53
CA ASN A 367 7.08 -10.19 -7.13
C ASN A 367 7.37 -8.74 -6.68
N THR A 368 6.82 -8.28 -5.56
CA THR A 368 7.12 -6.98 -4.97
C THR A 368 8.57 -6.89 -4.50
N ARG A 369 9.07 -5.66 -4.39
CA ARG A 369 10.37 -5.35 -3.78
C ARG A 369 10.21 -4.25 -2.74
N PHE A 370 10.41 -4.59 -1.47
CA PHE A 370 10.28 -3.65 -0.37
C PHE A 370 11.58 -3.55 0.43
N GLY A 371 11.87 -2.35 0.95
CA GLY A 371 12.92 -2.17 1.95
C GLY A 371 12.54 -2.87 3.26
N ARG A 372 11.32 -2.63 3.75
CA ARG A 372 10.67 -3.36 4.86
C ARG A 372 9.20 -3.56 4.55
N LEU A 373 8.57 -4.57 5.16
CA LEU A 373 7.14 -4.79 5.10
C LEU A 373 6.59 -4.90 6.51
N ASP A 374 5.56 -4.11 6.84
CA ASP A 374 4.86 -4.22 8.11
C ASP A 374 3.35 -4.37 7.86
N CYS A 375 2.79 -5.50 8.26
CA CYS A 375 1.36 -5.81 8.21
C CYS A 375 0.81 -6.03 9.62
N THR A 376 1.48 -5.54 10.67
CA THR A 376 1.10 -5.79 12.07
C THR A 376 -0.36 -5.43 12.30
N ARG A 377 -1.13 -6.36 12.87
CA ARG A 377 -2.59 -6.23 13.10
C ARG A 377 -3.44 -5.98 11.84
N ALA A 378 -2.94 -6.29 10.66
CA ALA A 378 -3.76 -6.29 9.45
C ALA A 378 -4.76 -7.46 9.44
N SER A 379 -5.79 -7.36 8.60
CA SER A 379 -6.75 -8.44 8.35
C SER A 379 -6.90 -8.71 6.87
N PHE A 380 -6.71 -9.97 6.47
CA PHE A 380 -6.88 -10.47 5.10
C PHE A 380 -8.08 -11.41 5.06
N GLU A 381 -9.23 -10.91 4.59
CA GLU A 381 -10.46 -11.70 4.43
C GLU A 381 -10.40 -12.60 3.19
N GLY A 382 -9.76 -12.12 2.12
CA GLY A 382 -9.40 -12.90 0.92
C GLY A 382 -7.96 -13.40 0.96
N ASP A 383 -7.51 -14.00 -0.13
CA ASP A 383 -6.15 -14.54 -0.22
C ASP A 383 -5.11 -13.41 -0.24
N ALA A 384 -4.00 -13.62 0.48
CA ALA A 384 -2.83 -12.75 0.50
C ALA A 384 -1.68 -13.42 -0.27
N ASP A 385 -1.42 -12.94 -1.49
CA ASP A 385 -0.38 -13.48 -2.36
C ASP A 385 0.93 -12.68 -2.25
N LEU A 386 1.92 -13.24 -1.55
CA LEU A 386 3.28 -12.72 -1.44
C LEU A 386 4.29 -13.59 -2.20
N ALA A 387 3.83 -14.35 -3.20
CA ALA A 387 4.70 -15.26 -3.94
C ALA A 387 5.87 -14.50 -4.59
N SER A 388 7.08 -15.00 -4.36
CA SER A 388 8.34 -14.41 -4.86
C SER A 388 8.58 -12.94 -4.46
N ALA A 389 7.86 -12.42 -3.45
CA ALA A 389 8.12 -11.10 -2.89
C ALA A 389 9.54 -11.03 -2.29
N ARG A 390 10.18 -9.86 -2.38
CA ARG A 390 11.52 -9.61 -1.87
C ARG A 390 11.50 -8.45 -0.88
N VAL A 391 11.73 -8.76 0.38
CA VAL A 391 11.83 -7.78 1.47
C VAL A 391 13.28 -7.76 1.94
N THR A 392 13.98 -6.64 1.76
CA THR A 392 15.41 -6.57 2.09
C THR A 392 15.64 -6.63 3.61
N GLY A 393 14.80 -5.93 4.36
CA GLY A 393 14.71 -5.97 5.81
C GLY A 393 13.62 -6.94 6.32
N PRO A 394 13.12 -6.75 7.55
CA PRO A 394 12.08 -7.61 8.11
C PRO A 394 10.74 -7.47 7.37
N ALA A 395 10.02 -8.59 7.32
CA ALA A 395 8.61 -8.68 6.99
C ALA A 395 7.81 -9.05 8.25
N CYS A 396 7.01 -8.11 8.75
CA CYS A 396 6.24 -8.27 9.98
C CYS A 396 4.76 -8.52 9.66
N PHE A 397 4.20 -9.51 10.33
CA PHE A 397 2.81 -9.97 10.31
C PHE A 397 2.34 -10.27 11.74
N ALA A 398 3.01 -9.72 12.75
CA ALA A 398 2.63 -9.97 14.14
C ALA A 398 1.16 -9.58 14.37
N TRP A 399 0.42 -10.43 15.07
CA TRP A 399 -1.01 -10.23 15.35
C TRP A 399 -1.91 -10.09 14.10
N THR A 400 -1.43 -10.49 12.92
CA THR A 400 -2.22 -10.44 11.68
C THR A 400 -3.22 -11.58 11.62
N THR A 401 -4.38 -11.33 11.02
CA THR A 401 -5.38 -12.38 10.74
C THR A 401 -5.46 -12.67 9.25
N PHE A 402 -5.21 -13.92 8.86
CA PHE A 402 -5.40 -14.44 7.51
C PHE A 402 -6.61 -15.38 7.49
N ARG A 403 -7.77 -14.89 7.05
CA ARG A 403 -8.95 -15.74 6.82
C ARG A 403 -8.89 -16.44 5.47
N GLY A 404 -8.44 -15.73 4.45
CA GLY A 404 -7.99 -16.34 3.19
C GLY A 404 -6.62 -17.00 3.36
N SER A 405 -6.15 -17.64 2.30
CA SER A 405 -4.83 -18.30 2.30
C SER A 405 -3.70 -17.28 2.22
N ALA A 406 -2.61 -17.55 2.94
CA ALA A 406 -1.38 -16.79 2.89
C ALA A 406 -0.35 -17.52 2.01
N TYR A 407 -0.08 -16.99 0.82
CA TYR A 407 0.85 -17.58 -0.14
C TYR A 407 2.20 -16.86 -0.10
N TRP A 408 3.15 -17.37 0.67
CA TRP A 408 4.52 -16.83 0.82
C TRP A 408 5.55 -17.65 0.05
N ARG A 409 5.09 -18.37 -0.98
CA ARG A 409 5.92 -19.28 -1.76
C ARG A 409 7.09 -18.55 -2.41
N GLY A 410 8.32 -18.98 -2.11
CA GLY A 410 9.53 -18.36 -2.64
C GLY A 410 9.78 -16.94 -2.16
N MET A 411 9.05 -16.46 -1.14
CA MET A 411 9.29 -15.15 -0.54
C MET A 411 10.69 -15.11 0.07
N ARG A 412 11.37 -13.97 -0.11
CA ARG A 412 12.69 -13.72 0.46
C ARG A 412 12.63 -12.53 1.41
N ALA A 413 13.06 -12.70 2.64
CA ALA A 413 13.01 -11.65 3.65
C ALA A 413 14.31 -11.52 4.46
N GLY A 414 14.56 -10.31 4.97
CA GLY A 414 15.60 -10.04 5.97
C GLY A 414 15.33 -10.75 7.30
N GLY A 415 14.06 -11.07 7.57
CA GLY A 415 13.50 -11.80 8.71
C GLY A 415 11.98 -11.89 8.53
N ILE A 416 11.31 -12.88 9.11
CA ILE A 416 9.85 -13.01 9.08
C ILE A 416 9.34 -13.08 10.52
N ASP A 417 8.45 -12.17 10.90
CA ASP A 417 7.77 -12.20 12.19
C ASP A 417 6.27 -12.35 11.94
N ALA A 418 5.68 -13.48 12.32
CA ALA A 418 4.25 -13.71 12.36
C ALA A 418 3.83 -14.21 13.75
N SER A 419 4.52 -13.72 14.78
CA SER A 419 4.18 -14.01 16.17
C SER A 419 2.73 -13.62 16.47
N HIS A 420 2.01 -14.50 17.17
CA HIS A 420 0.59 -14.33 17.48
C HIS A 420 -0.35 -14.11 16.28
N ALA A 421 0.10 -14.38 15.06
CA ALA A 421 -0.78 -14.33 13.89
C ALA A 421 -1.78 -15.51 13.90
N THR A 422 -2.93 -15.30 13.26
CA THR A 422 -3.95 -16.34 13.07
C THR A 422 -4.09 -16.65 11.58
N PHE A 423 -3.90 -17.92 11.22
CA PHE A 423 -4.07 -18.45 9.87
C PHE A 423 -5.29 -19.38 9.85
N ALA A 424 -6.45 -18.81 9.54
CA ALA A 424 -7.68 -19.58 9.33
C ALA A 424 -7.75 -20.17 7.91
N GLY A 425 -7.04 -19.56 6.95
CA GLY A 425 -6.70 -20.15 5.65
C GLY A 425 -5.38 -20.92 5.67
N LYS A 426 -5.02 -21.52 4.53
CA LYS A 426 -3.74 -22.24 4.38
C LYS A 426 -2.55 -21.28 4.45
N ALA A 427 -1.45 -21.70 5.06
CA ALA A 427 -0.17 -20.99 5.01
C ALA A 427 0.84 -21.76 4.14
N ASP A 428 1.31 -21.14 3.05
CA ASP A 428 2.31 -21.72 2.14
C ASP A 428 3.62 -20.92 2.18
N LEU A 429 4.61 -21.42 2.90
CA LEU A 429 5.97 -20.90 3.04
C LEU A 429 6.98 -21.72 2.21
N ASN A 430 6.50 -22.54 1.25
CA ASN A 430 7.37 -23.41 0.47
C ASN A 430 8.44 -22.62 -0.29
N ASP A 431 9.65 -23.17 -0.33
CA ASP A 431 10.80 -22.60 -1.04
C ASP A 431 11.19 -21.16 -0.58
N GLY A 432 10.67 -20.72 0.57
CA GLY A 432 10.99 -19.41 1.15
C GLY A 432 12.43 -19.30 1.68
N GLU A 433 12.95 -18.08 1.75
CA GLU A 433 14.28 -17.80 2.28
C GLU A 433 14.23 -16.63 3.29
N SER A 434 14.79 -16.84 4.48
CA SER A 434 15.00 -15.78 5.47
C SER A 434 16.48 -15.66 5.81
N THR A 435 17.01 -14.44 5.78
CA THR A 435 18.40 -14.19 6.20
C THR A 435 18.58 -14.01 7.70
N ALA A 436 17.50 -13.80 8.43
CA ALA A 436 17.45 -13.82 9.89
C ALA A 436 16.30 -14.74 10.35
N ASN A 437 15.76 -14.48 11.54
CA ASN A 437 14.81 -15.38 12.18
C ASN A 437 13.49 -15.46 11.42
N VAL A 438 12.85 -16.63 11.53
CA VAL A 438 11.43 -16.79 11.25
C VAL A 438 10.74 -17.06 12.58
N ASP A 439 9.87 -16.16 13.01
CA ASP A 439 9.15 -16.25 14.28
C ASP A 439 7.65 -16.44 14.05
N LEU A 440 7.11 -17.57 14.47
CA LEU A 440 5.71 -17.97 14.47
C LEU A 440 5.22 -18.20 15.91
N SER A 441 5.93 -17.69 16.92
CA SER A 441 5.64 -17.98 18.33
C SER A 441 4.23 -17.50 18.71
N GLY A 442 3.48 -18.37 19.38
CA GLY A 442 2.10 -18.13 19.75
C GLY A 442 1.11 -18.01 18.58
N ALA A 443 1.52 -18.29 17.34
CA ALA A 443 0.63 -18.26 16.19
C ALA A 443 -0.36 -19.44 16.22
N ALA A 444 -1.51 -19.26 15.59
CA ALA A 444 -2.55 -20.28 15.45
C ALA A 444 -2.81 -20.60 13.98
N PHE A 445 -2.64 -21.86 13.60
CA PHE A 445 -2.93 -22.38 12.26
C PHE A 445 -4.15 -23.28 12.36
N GLU A 446 -5.29 -22.86 11.80
CA GLU A 446 -6.50 -23.69 11.76
C GLU A 446 -6.50 -24.66 10.56
N ARG A 447 -5.62 -24.41 9.59
CA ARG A 447 -5.41 -25.17 8.36
C ARG A 447 -3.93 -25.51 8.17
N GLU A 448 -3.65 -26.22 7.08
CA GLU A 448 -2.32 -26.71 6.74
C GLU A 448 -1.26 -25.60 6.71
N LEU A 449 -0.11 -25.86 7.33
CA LEU A 449 1.14 -25.12 7.13
C LEU A 449 2.10 -25.95 6.26
N GLN A 450 2.48 -25.39 5.11
CA GLN A 450 3.52 -25.96 4.25
C GLN A 450 4.78 -25.09 4.29
N ALA A 451 5.90 -25.67 4.69
CA ALA A 451 7.21 -25.04 4.77
C ALA A 451 8.29 -25.96 4.16
N LEU A 452 7.96 -26.57 3.01
CA LEU A 452 8.85 -27.47 2.28
C LEU A 452 10.04 -26.69 1.75
N ASN A 453 11.25 -27.22 1.94
CA ASN A 453 12.50 -26.60 1.52
C ASN A 453 12.72 -25.16 2.04
N LEU A 454 12.02 -24.74 3.09
CA LEU A 454 12.22 -23.43 3.73
C LEU A 454 13.68 -23.30 4.20
N SER A 455 14.33 -22.18 3.88
CA SER A 455 15.71 -21.90 4.28
C SER A 455 15.78 -20.71 5.22
N VAL A 456 16.12 -20.95 6.49
CA VAL A 456 16.31 -19.93 7.52
C VAL A 456 17.78 -19.91 7.91
N LYS A 457 18.45 -18.76 7.79
CA LYS A 457 19.89 -18.68 8.11
C LYS A 457 20.21 -18.73 9.60
N THR A 458 19.27 -18.31 10.44
CA THR A 458 19.39 -18.28 11.90
C THR A 458 18.29 -19.15 12.50
N ASP A 459 17.50 -18.65 13.44
CA ASP A 459 16.57 -19.45 14.22
C ASP A 459 15.18 -19.49 13.58
N PHE A 460 14.52 -20.64 13.72
CA PHE A 460 13.09 -20.78 13.46
C PHE A 460 12.38 -20.99 14.79
N ALA A 461 11.42 -20.12 15.11
CA ALA A 461 10.63 -20.20 16.33
C ALA A 461 9.15 -20.41 16.06
N ALA A 462 8.55 -21.34 16.78
CA ALA A 462 7.12 -21.58 16.84
C ALA A 462 6.72 -22.00 18.27
N ALA A 463 7.42 -21.48 19.27
CA ALA A 463 7.10 -21.76 20.67
C ALA A 463 5.66 -21.33 20.98
N ASP A 464 4.93 -22.14 21.75
CA ASP A 464 3.52 -21.92 22.10
C ASP A 464 2.54 -21.88 20.90
N ALA A 465 2.99 -22.17 19.68
CA ALA A 465 2.14 -22.17 18.50
C ALA A 465 1.18 -23.38 18.48
N ARG A 466 0.03 -23.20 17.81
CA ARG A 466 -1.05 -24.21 17.71
C ARG A 466 -1.32 -24.54 16.26
N PHE A 467 -1.44 -25.83 15.97
CA PHE A 467 -1.62 -26.34 14.62
C PHE A 467 -2.79 -27.31 14.60
N GLY A 468 -3.92 -26.86 14.04
CA GLY A 468 -5.17 -27.60 13.95
C GLY A 468 -5.20 -28.65 12.84
N ASP A 469 -4.26 -28.60 11.90
CA ASP A 469 -4.18 -29.48 10.73
C ASP A 469 -2.71 -29.91 10.48
N ALA A 470 -2.47 -30.61 9.37
CA ALA A 470 -1.16 -31.12 9.00
C ALA A 470 -0.11 -30.00 8.84
N THR A 471 1.11 -30.29 9.29
CA THR A 471 2.25 -29.38 9.18
C THR A 471 3.43 -30.09 8.53
N ALA A 472 3.99 -29.48 7.47
CA ALA A 472 5.08 -30.07 6.69
C ALA A 472 6.30 -29.15 6.59
N PHE A 473 7.41 -29.58 7.18
CA PHE A 473 8.75 -28.93 7.12
C PHE A 473 9.76 -29.76 6.34
N ALA A 474 9.31 -30.68 5.49
CA ALA A 474 10.21 -31.64 4.84
C ALA A 474 11.30 -30.91 4.03
N GLY A 475 12.55 -31.27 4.28
CA GLY A 475 13.72 -30.68 3.64
C GLY A 475 14.06 -29.24 4.08
N ALA A 476 13.38 -28.68 5.08
CA ALA A 476 13.71 -27.36 5.61
C ALA A 476 15.13 -27.33 6.20
N LYS A 477 15.78 -26.17 6.07
CA LYS A 477 17.15 -25.91 6.53
C LYS A 477 17.14 -24.72 7.47
N ILE A 478 17.54 -24.94 8.71
CA ILE A 478 17.55 -23.95 9.78
C ILE A 478 19.01 -23.84 10.24
N GLY A 479 19.63 -22.68 10.05
CA GLY A 479 21.06 -22.49 10.34
C GLY A 479 21.37 -22.42 11.83
N GLY A 480 20.42 -21.91 12.63
CA GLY A 480 20.47 -21.85 14.09
C GLY A 480 19.55 -22.89 14.72
N ASP A 481 18.83 -22.48 15.75
CA ASP A 481 17.99 -23.33 16.57
C ASP A 481 16.55 -23.47 16.00
N LEU A 482 15.95 -24.63 16.22
CA LEU A 482 14.53 -24.90 15.96
C LEU A 482 13.77 -24.94 17.30
N HIS A 483 12.94 -23.93 17.54
CA HIS A 483 12.15 -23.75 18.75
C HIS A 483 10.69 -24.18 18.52
N LEU A 484 10.27 -25.23 19.22
CA LEU A 484 8.95 -25.88 19.19
C LEU A 484 8.43 -26.12 20.62
N GLU A 485 8.98 -25.40 21.61
CA GLU A 485 8.60 -25.54 23.01
C GLU A 485 7.10 -25.29 23.18
N ARG A 486 6.42 -26.22 23.86
CA ARG A 486 4.97 -26.15 24.15
C ARG A 486 4.06 -25.97 22.94
N VAL A 487 4.50 -26.42 21.76
CA VAL A 487 3.62 -26.55 20.59
C VAL A 487 2.47 -27.51 20.88
N ALA A 488 1.27 -27.17 20.38
CA ALA A 488 0.13 -28.09 20.32
C ALA A 488 -0.18 -28.43 18.85
N ALA A 489 0.03 -29.69 18.48
CA ALA A 489 -0.16 -30.20 17.13
C ALA A 489 -1.31 -31.22 17.09
N GLU A 490 -2.43 -30.82 16.51
CA GLU A 490 -3.63 -31.65 16.34
C GLU A 490 -3.54 -32.53 15.09
N GLY A 491 -2.90 -32.04 14.02
CA GLY A 491 -2.65 -32.79 12.78
C GLY A 491 -1.30 -33.52 12.75
N ALA A 492 -1.07 -34.28 11.67
CA ALA A 492 0.19 -34.97 11.45
C ALA A 492 1.35 -33.98 11.23
N TRP A 493 2.52 -34.31 11.78
CA TRP A 493 3.67 -33.42 11.82
C TRP A 493 4.87 -34.03 11.12
N SER A 494 5.28 -33.46 9.99
CA SER A 494 6.42 -33.97 9.22
C SER A 494 7.59 -33.00 9.24
N LEU A 495 8.61 -33.33 10.03
CA LEU A 495 9.95 -32.75 10.07
C LEU A 495 10.99 -33.64 9.35
N ARG A 496 10.50 -34.58 8.51
CA ARG A 496 11.35 -35.56 7.83
C ARG A 496 12.47 -34.87 7.04
N GLY A 497 13.71 -35.25 7.32
CA GLY A 497 14.89 -34.72 6.63
C GLY A 497 15.20 -33.24 6.90
N VAL A 498 14.62 -32.62 7.95
CA VAL A 498 15.00 -31.28 8.37
C VAL A 498 16.49 -31.25 8.76
N ALA A 499 17.18 -30.16 8.41
CA ALA A 499 18.55 -29.91 8.81
C ALA A 499 18.59 -28.69 9.75
N VAL A 500 19.09 -28.89 10.97
CA VAL A 500 19.20 -27.86 12.02
C VAL A 500 20.68 -27.69 12.38
N GLY A 501 21.22 -26.49 12.19
CA GLY A 501 22.62 -26.16 12.50
C GLY A 501 22.89 -25.94 13.99
N GLY A 502 21.84 -25.64 14.76
CA GLY A 502 21.82 -25.60 16.20
C GLY A 502 21.08 -26.79 16.82
N SER A 503 20.28 -26.52 17.85
CA SER A 503 19.50 -27.50 18.61
C SER A 503 18.02 -27.49 18.22
N LEU A 504 17.36 -28.62 18.40
CA LEU A 504 15.90 -28.74 18.31
C LEU A 504 15.32 -28.79 19.73
N ARG A 505 14.49 -27.81 20.08
CA ARG A 505 13.83 -27.73 21.38
C ARG A 505 12.33 -27.92 21.21
N ALA A 506 11.77 -28.97 21.77
CA ALA A 506 10.36 -29.31 21.74
C ALA A 506 9.87 -29.73 23.14
N SER A 507 10.43 -29.10 24.18
CA SER A 507 10.06 -29.38 25.56
C SER A 507 8.59 -29.04 25.81
N GLY A 508 7.87 -29.98 26.43
CA GLY A 508 6.43 -29.85 26.68
C GLY A 508 5.54 -29.82 25.44
N ALA A 509 6.04 -30.13 24.24
CA ALA A 509 5.23 -30.21 23.02
C ALA A 509 4.22 -31.36 23.09
N VAL A 510 3.07 -31.21 22.42
CA VAL A 510 2.01 -32.21 22.36
C VAL A 510 1.68 -32.51 20.90
N PHE A 511 1.81 -33.77 20.51
CA PHE A 511 1.50 -34.28 19.17
C PHE A 511 0.34 -35.27 19.27
N GLN A 512 -0.83 -34.90 18.74
CA GLN A 512 -2.03 -35.75 18.78
C GLN A 512 -1.97 -36.88 17.75
N GLN A 513 -1.33 -36.61 16.61
CA GLN A 513 -1.10 -37.56 15.52
C GLN A 513 0.39 -37.87 15.40
N ASP A 514 0.77 -38.60 14.35
CA ASP A 514 2.15 -38.99 14.10
C ASP A 514 3.08 -37.78 13.94
N ALA A 515 4.24 -37.85 14.59
CA ALA A 515 5.32 -36.88 14.51
C ALA A 515 6.55 -37.55 13.89
N ASN A 516 6.87 -37.15 12.65
CA ASN A 516 7.94 -37.71 11.85
C ASN A 516 9.18 -36.82 11.82
N LEU A 517 10.21 -37.22 12.56
CA LEU A 517 11.56 -36.64 12.53
C LEU A 517 12.57 -37.60 11.88
N GLY A 518 12.09 -38.58 11.11
CA GLY A 518 12.94 -39.58 10.48
C GLY A 518 13.97 -38.92 9.56
N VAL A 519 15.23 -39.37 9.66
CA VAL A 519 16.36 -38.85 8.86
C VAL A 519 16.65 -37.36 9.11
N ALA A 520 16.11 -36.76 10.17
CA ALA A 520 16.47 -35.39 10.57
C ALA A 520 17.94 -35.32 10.98
N ARG A 521 18.57 -34.16 10.74
CA ARG A 521 19.97 -33.89 11.07
C ARG A 521 20.05 -32.65 11.94
N VAL A 522 20.34 -32.84 13.21
CA VAL A 522 20.48 -31.77 14.20
C VAL A 522 21.93 -31.75 14.65
N ALA A 523 22.65 -30.65 14.42
CA ALA A 523 24.05 -30.54 14.79
C ALA A 523 24.24 -30.42 16.32
N GLY A 524 23.28 -29.77 17.00
CA GLY A 524 23.21 -29.68 18.45
C GLY A 524 22.40 -30.80 19.09
N SER A 525 21.76 -30.48 20.22
CA SER A 525 20.94 -31.41 20.99
C SER A 525 19.48 -31.41 20.51
N VAL A 526 18.77 -32.49 20.81
CA VAL A 526 17.33 -32.65 20.60
C VAL A 526 16.67 -32.82 21.96
N ASP A 527 15.77 -31.91 22.33
CA ASP A 527 15.10 -31.90 23.62
C ASP A 527 13.58 -32.06 23.47
N PHE A 528 13.06 -33.17 23.96
CA PHE A 528 11.65 -33.51 24.09
C PHE A 528 11.19 -33.58 25.54
N SER A 529 11.93 -33.00 26.49
CA SER A 529 11.61 -33.09 27.92
C SER A 529 10.15 -32.75 28.22
N GLY A 530 9.42 -33.68 28.84
CA GLY A 530 8.00 -33.52 29.17
C GLY A 530 7.03 -33.49 27.99
N ALA A 531 7.48 -33.79 26.76
CA ALA A 531 6.61 -33.86 25.59
C ALA A 531 5.62 -35.04 25.66
N ARG A 532 4.58 -34.99 24.84
CA ARG A 532 3.53 -36.01 24.74
C ARG A 532 3.29 -36.37 23.28
N PHE A 533 3.56 -37.62 22.93
CA PHE A 533 3.26 -38.21 21.64
C PHE A 533 2.06 -39.13 21.80
N HIS A 534 0.89 -38.70 21.32
CA HIS A 534 -0.31 -39.54 21.29
C HIS A 534 -0.29 -40.49 20.08
N GLY A 535 0.14 -40.01 18.91
CA GLY A 535 0.46 -40.82 17.74
C GLY A 535 1.87 -41.42 17.80
N GLU A 536 2.36 -41.93 16.67
CA GLU A 536 3.71 -42.48 16.57
C GLU A 536 4.78 -41.37 16.63
N ALA A 537 5.81 -41.58 17.46
CA ALA A 537 7.03 -40.78 17.47
C ALA A 537 8.09 -41.45 16.59
N GLN A 538 8.18 -41.00 15.34
CA GLN A 538 9.09 -41.57 14.34
C GLN A 538 10.42 -40.80 14.34
N LEU A 539 11.37 -41.26 15.15
CA LEU A 539 12.74 -40.73 15.29
C LEU A 539 13.79 -41.61 14.58
N GLY A 540 13.36 -42.56 13.74
CA GLY A 540 14.22 -43.51 13.05
C GLY A 540 15.30 -42.82 12.19
N ALA A 541 16.54 -43.27 12.32
CA ALA A 541 17.71 -42.71 11.66
C ALA A 541 17.94 -41.20 11.89
N LEU A 542 17.39 -40.64 12.98
CA LEU A 542 17.74 -39.30 13.46
C LEU A 542 19.24 -39.20 13.74
N ILE A 543 19.86 -38.09 13.35
CA ILE A 543 21.22 -37.76 13.72
C ILE A 543 21.19 -36.52 14.63
N ALA A 544 21.63 -36.69 15.88
CA ALA A 544 21.84 -35.58 16.82
C ALA A 544 23.34 -35.51 17.15
N GLY A 545 23.98 -34.38 16.88
CA GLY A 545 25.39 -34.17 17.22
C GLY A 545 25.62 -34.02 18.72
N GLY A 546 24.63 -33.52 19.44
CA GLY A 546 24.57 -33.43 20.90
C GLY A 546 23.76 -34.55 21.54
N ALA A 547 23.05 -34.21 22.62
CA ALA A 547 22.23 -35.15 23.39
C ALA A 547 20.83 -35.33 22.80
N LEU A 548 20.19 -36.47 23.08
CA LEU A 548 18.76 -36.70 22.89
C LEU A 548 18.09 -36.79 24.27
N THR A 549 17.25 -35.82 24.62
CA THR A 549 16.58 -35.79 25.93
C THR A 549 15.08 -36.02 25.76
N CYS A 550 14.60 -37.19 26.15
CA CYS A 550 13.20 -37.58 26.27
C CYS A 550 12.78 -37.78 27.74
N ALA A 551 13.43 -37.06 28.67
CA ALA A 551 13.13 -37.16 30.09
C ALA A 551 11.67 -36.80 30.40
N ALA A 552 10.99 -37.63 31.21
CA ALA A 552 9.57 -37.47 31.55
C ALA A 552 8.62 -37.34 30.33
N THR A 553 9.02 -37.82 29.16
CA THR A 553 8.20 -37.82 27.94
C THR A 553 7.16 -38.93 28.01
N THR A 554 5.97 -38.69 27.47
CA THR A 554 4.92 -39.71 27.32
C THR A 554 4.80 -40.11 25.86
N PHE A 555 4.88 -41.41 25.58
CA PHE A 555 4.64 -42.01 24.27
C PHE A 555 3.44 -42.94 24.39
N ALA A 556 2.25 -42.47 24.01
CA ALA A 556 1.06 -43.31 23.96
C ALA A 556 1.09 -44.24 22.74
N GLY A 557 1.56 -43.74 21.60
CA GLY A 557 1.85 -44.51 20.39
C GLY A 557 3.24 -45.16 20.42
N VAL A 558 3.69 -45.63 19.25
CA VAL A 558 5.02 -46.24 19.07
C VAL A 558 6.11 -45.21 19.29
N ALA A 559 7.15 -45.58 20.05
CA ALA A 559 8.39 -44.82 20.16
C ALA A 559 9.46 -45.50 19.28
N ASP A 560 9.68 -44.97 18.07
CA ASP A 560 10.63 -45.52 17.11
C ASP A 560 11.91 -44.68 17.06
N VAL A 561 12.99 -45.20 17.63
CA VAL A 561 14.32 -44.58 17.67
C VAL A 561 15.35 -45.46 16.95
N ARG A 562 14.89 -46.31 16.02
CA ARG A 562 15.75 -47.28 15.34
C ARG A 562 16.84 -46.60 14.54
N SER A 563 18.06 -47.13 14.63
CA SER A 563 19.22 -46.65 13.86
C SER A 563 19.54 -45.15 14.05
N ALA A 564 19.01 -44.51 15.09
CA ALA A 564 19.38 -43.14 15.41
C ALA A 564 20.83 -43.08 15.91
N ARG A 565 21.48 -41.93 15.68
CA ARG A 565 22.89 -41.69 16.01
C ARG A 565 23.01 -40.46 16.89
N ILE A 566 23.37 -40.67 18.15
CA ILE A 566 23.42 -39.64 19.18
C ILE A 566 24.88 -39.40 19.58
N GLY A 567 25.35 -38.17 19.34
CA GLY A 567 26.73 -37.78 19.57
C GLY A 567 27.08 -37.53 21.04
N GLY A 568 26.08 -37.24 21.87
CA GLY A 568 26.17 -37.14 23.33
C GLY A 568 25.39 -38.24 24.05
N ASP A 569 24.73 -37.86 25.15
CA ASP A 569 23.90 -38.76 25.95
C ASP A 569 22.48 -38.88 25.37
N ALA A 570 21.84 -40.04 25.57
CA ALA A 570 20.43 -40.25 25.30
C ALA A 570 19.70 -40.53 26.62
N SER A 571 18.73 -39.69 27.02
CA SER A 571 17.98 -39.87 28.26
C SER A 571 16.49 -40.05 28.00
N PHE A 572 15.95 -41.17 28.44
CA PHE A 572 14.54 -41.51 28.55
C PHE A 572 14.13 -41.65 30.03
N ALA A 573 14.86 -40.97 30.93
CA ALA A 573 14.63 -41.07 32.35
C ALA A 573 13.19 -40.67 32.70
N LYS A 574 12.50 -41.51 33.48
CA LYS A 574 11.09 -41.35 33.85
C LYS A 574 10.12 -41.26 32.67
N ALA A 575 10.52 -41.65 31.46
CA ALA A 575 9.61 -41.70 30.32
C ALA A 575 8.52 -42.76 30.53
N ALA A 576 7.32 -42.49 30.04
CA ALA A 576 6.21 -43.43 30.04
C ALA A 576 5.92 -43.84 28.58
N ILE A 577 6.27 -45.07 28.21
CA ILE A 577 6.12 -45.61 26.86
C ILE A 577 5.03 -46.69 26.91
N ALA A 578 3.83 -46.34 26.47
CA ALA A 578 2.69 -47.24 26.44
C ALA A 578 2.69 -48.13 25.20
N GLY A 579 3.04 -47.56 24.03
CA GLY A 579 3.22 -48.30 22.78
C GLY A 579 4.54 -49.07 22.71
N GLN A 580 4.81 -49.72 21.58
CA GLN A 580 6.06 -50.44 21.37
C GLN A 580 7.25 -49.49 21.37
N ALA A 581 8.36 -49.91 21.97
CA ALA A 581 9.61 -49.15 21.98
C ALA A 581 10.65 -49.84 21.10
N PHE A 582 11.01 -49.20 19.99
CA PHE A 582 11.99 -49.71 19.05
C PHE A 582 13.28 -48.90 19.12
N PHE A 583 14.31 -49.48 19.71
CA PHE A 583 15.66 -48.94 19.79
C PHE A 583 16.67 -49.75 18.96
N ASP A 584 16.20 -50.61 18.05
CA ASP A 584 17.08 -51.46 17.24
C ASP A 584 18.12 -50.63 16.46
N GLY A 585 19.40 -50.98 16.60
CA GLY A 585 20.52 -50.31 15.95
C GLY A 585 20.82 -48.89 16.46
N LEU A 586 20.25 -48.46 17.59
CA LEU A 586 20.55 -47.17 18.20
C LEU A 586 22.05 -47.08 18.56
N GLU A 587 22.70 -46.00 18.13
CA GLU A 587 24.09 -45.69 18.45
C GLU A 587 24.15 -44.45 19.36
N VAL A 588 24.63 -44.61 20.60
CA VAL A 588 24.83 -43.51 21.57
C VAL A 588 26.30 -43.43 21.94
N LYS A 589 26.97 -42.30 21.67
CA LYS A 589 28.37 -42.12 22.05
C LYS A 589 28.56 -41.93 23.56
N GLY A 590 27.62 -41.23 24.19
CA GLY A 590 27.58 -41.02 25.64
C GLY A 590 26.81 -42.10 26.39
N ALA A 591 26.17 -41.72 27.49
CA ALA A 591 25.33 -42.58 28.30
C ALA A 591 23.92 -42.75 27.72
N LEU A 592 23.31 -43.91 27.96
CA LEU A 592 21.89 -44.16 27.73
C LEU A 592 21.19 -44.33 29.08
N ASP A 593 20.29 -43.41 29.42
CA ASP A 593 19.58 -43.36 30.70
C ASP A 593 18.09 -43.65 30.53
N LEU A 594 17.66 -44.84 30.92
CA LEU A 594 16.27 -45.32 31.07
C LEU A 594 15.84 -45.35 32.55
N SER A 595 16.55 -44.68 33.46
CA SER A 595 16.25 -44.76 34.89
C SER A 595 14.80 -44.35 35.19
N ARG A 596 14.10 -45.18 35.96
CA ARG A 596 12.67 -45.00 36.30
C ARG A 596 11.73 -44.95 35.09
N ALA A 597 12.15 -45.35 33.89
CA ALA A 597 11.25 -45.44 32.74
C ALA A 597 10.22 -46.57 32.92
N ALA A 598 9.02 -46.37 32.39
CA ALA A 598 7.96 -47.38 32.36
C ALA A 598 7.64 -47.73 30.91
N LEU A 599 7.93 -48.97 30.51
CA LEU A 599 7.69 -49.51 29.18
C LEU A 599 6.58 -50.56 29.28
N ALA A 600 5.38 -50.22 28.82
CA ALA A 600 4.19 -51.06 29.00
C ALA A 600 4.11 -52.19 27.95
N ALA A 601 4.55 -51.92 26.72
CA ALA A 601 4.63 -52.90 25.64
C ALA A 601 6.07 -53.43 25.46
N ASP A 602 6.28 -54.21 24.39
CA ASP A 602 7.58 -54.79 24.08
C ASP A 602 8.62 -53.71 23.76
N ALA A 603 9.83 -53.93 24.28
CA ALA A 603 11.00 -53.09 24.06
C ALA A 603 12.06 -53.89 23.28
N ARG A 604 12.43 -53.39 22.10
CA ARG A 604 13.44 -54.01 21.24
C ARG A 604 14.68 -53.14 21.18
N CYS A 605 15.81 -53.73 21.54
CA CYS A 605 17.10 -53.08 21.74
C CYS A 605 18.21 -53.82 20.98
N ASN A 606 17.88 -54.48 19.87
CA ASN A 606 18.86 -55.30 19.16
C ASN A 606 19.93 -54.42 18.50
N ASP A 607 21.16 -54.91 18.44
CA ASP A 607 22.29 -54.22 17.77
C ASP A 607 22.56 -52.79 18.29
N MET A 608 22.09 -52.46 19.49
CA MET A 608 22.30 -51.16 20.09
C MET A 608 23.71 -51.03 20.67
N THR A 609 24.32 -49.84 20.51
CA THR A 609 25.65 -49.52 21.05
C THR A 609 25.60 -48.29 21.96
N VAL A 610 26.19 -48.41 23.14
CA VAL A 610 26.30 -47.33 24.14
C VAL A 610 27.76 -47.16 24.53
N GLY A 611 28.35 -46.01 24.21
CA GLY A 611 29.75 -45.69 24.50
C GLY A 611 30.03 -45.37 25.96
N GLY A 612 29.02 -44.91 26.70
CA GLY A 612 29.08 -44.61 28.12
C GLY A 612 28.36 -45.65 28.98
N THR A 613 27.68 -45.17 30.02
CA THR A 613 26.89 -46.00 30.94
C THR A 613 25.52 -46.28 30.35
N PHE A 614 25.02 -47.51 30.51
CA PHE A 614 23.61 -47.84 30.34
C PHE A 614 22.94 -47.88 31.71
N ASP A 615 22.03 -46.96 32.01
CA ASP A 615 21.31 -46.92 33.28
C ASP A 615 19.83 -47.23 33.05
N CYS A 616 19.34 -48.38 33.51
CA CYS A 616 17.91 -48.70 33.57
C CYS A 616 17.45 -48.94 35.01
N SER A 617 18.11 -48.28 35.98
CA SER A 617 17.81 -48.44 37.39
C SER A 617 16.35 -48.10 37.67
N THR A 618 15.67 -48.98 38.39
CA THR A 618 14.24 -48.88 38.75
C THR A 618 13.27 -48.73 37.57
N ALA A 619 13.73 -49.03 36.34
CA ALA A 619 12.85 -49.09 35.18
C ALA A 619 11.92 -50.31 35.27
N ALA A 620 10.75 -50.21 34.64
CA ALA A 620 9.76 -51.28 34.57
C ALA A 620 9.47 -51.63 33.10
N PHE A 621 9.82 -52.85 32.71
CA PHE A 621 9.52 -53.43 31.40
C PHE A 621 8.38 -54.43 31.59
N ALA A 622 7.15 -54.05 31.23
CA ALA A 622 5.98 -54.92 31.39
C ALA A 622 5.84 -55.92 30.23
N GLY A 623 6.25 -55.54 29.02
CA GLY A 623 6.32 -56.43 27.84
C GLY A 623 7.63 -57.23 27.77
N LEU A 624 7.88 -57.84 26.60
CA LEU A 624 9.14 -58.52 26.31
C LEU A 624 10.28 -57.49 26.20
N GLY A 625 11.43 -57.77 26.83
CA GLY A 625 12.64 -56.98 26.69
C GLY A 625 13.68 -57.74 25.87
N ILE A 626 13.96 -57.30 24.64
CA ILE A 626 14.86 -58.01 23.72
C ILE A 626 16.11 -57.16 23.49
N PHE A 627 17.27 -57.65 23.90
CA PHE A 627 18.58 -56.98 23.90
C PHE A 627 19.65 -57.78 23.15
N HIS A 628 19.32 -58.30 21.96
CA HIS A 628 20.29 -59.12 21.22
C HIS A 628 21.44 -58.30 20.65
N ARG A 629 22.68 -58.77 20.84
CA ARG A 629 23.90 -58.08 20.38
C ARG A 629 23.99 -56.62 20.87
N PHE A 630 23.44 -56.36 22.06
CA PHE A 630 23.50 -55.08 22.75
C PHE A 630 24.88 -54.86 23.38
N SER A 631 25.55 -53.75 23.09
CA SER A 631 26.91 -53.47 23.57
C SER A 631 26.98 -52.19 24.38
N VAL A 632 27.48 -52.27 25.61
CA VAL A 632 27.76 -51.14 26.51
C VAL A 632 29.25 -51.11 26.79
N ALA A 633 29.95 -50.04 26.41
CA ALA A 633 31.38 -49.92 26.69
C ALA A 633 31.67 -49.60 28.18
N GLY A 634 30.79 -48.80 28.81
CA GLY A 634 30.88 -48.47 30.23
C GLY A 634 30.22 -49.51 31.15
N SER A 635 29.59 -49.03 32.22
CA SER A 635 28.84 -49.88 33.16
C SER A 635 27.38 -49.98 32.74
N ALA A 636 26.74 -51.12 33.05
CA ALA A 636 25.30 -51.30 32.98
C ALA A 636 24.71 -51.30 34.40
N ASN A 637 23.90 -50.30 34.71
CA ASN A 637 23.18 -50.17 35.97
C ASN A 637 21.72 -50.63 35.79
N MET A 638 21.42 -51.81 36.34
CA MET A 638 20.10 -52.44 36.37
C MET A 638 19.56 -52.52 37.81
N GLU A 639 20.02 -51.65 38.72
CA GLU A 639 19.59 -51.66 40.12
C GLU A 639 18.07 -51.47 40.24
N GLY A 640 17.38 -52.41 40.88
CA GLY A 640 15.93 -52.35 41.10
C GLY A 640 15.06 -52.46 39.85
N VAL A 641 15.62 -52.83 38.68
CA VAL A 641 14.85 -53.00 37.43
C VAL A 641 13.81 -54.11 37.57
N ARG A 642 12.67 -53.98 36.88
CA ARG A 642 11.61 -55.01 36.87
C ARG A 642 11.27 -55.42 35.44
N PHE A 643 11.42 -56.70 35.15
CA PHE A 643 10.92 -57.33 33.93
C PHE A 643 9.66 -58.17 34.25
N GLY A 644 8.53 -57.75 33.70
CA GLY A 644 7.22 -58.40 33.85
C GLY A 644 7.05 -59.63 32.96
N ARG A 645 7.78 -59.69 31.85
CA ARG A 645 7.89 -60.85 30.96
C ARG A 645 9.34 -61.23 30.74
N SER A 646 9.58 -62.11 29.77
CA SER A 646 10.91 -62.60 29.42
C SER A 646 11.85 -61.46 28.98
N ALA A 647 13.11 -61.55 29.41
CA ALA A 647 14.18 -60.62 29.07
C ALA A 647 15.33 -61.37 28.41
N GLU A 648 15.66 -61.03 27.16
CA GLU A 648 16.61 -61.75 26.32
C GLU A 648 17.85 -60.90 26.05
N PHE A 649 19.01 -61.30 26.59
CA PHE A 649 20.30 -60.60 26.44
C PHE A 649 21.29 -61.38 25.57
N SER A 650 20.81 -62.14 24.58
CA SER A 650 21.68 -63.00 23.78
C SER A 650 22.76 -62.18 23.04
N GLY A 651 24.02 -62.53 23.28
CA GLY A 651 25.18 -61.83 22.73
C GLY A 651 25.37 -60.39 23.23
N ALA A 652 24.78 -60.02 24.36
CA ALA A 652 25.01 -58.71 24.97
C ALA A 652 26.42 -58.61 25.59
N ILE A 653 27.05 -57.44 25.49
CA ILE A 653 28.42 -57.16 25.96
C ILE A 653 28.40 -56.00 26.95
N PHE A 654 28.97 -56.21 28.13
CA PHE A 654 29.15 -55.19 29.16
C PHE A 654 30.65 -54.96 29.43
N GLY A 655 31.17 -53.82 28.98
CA GLY A 655 32.60 -53.52 28.94
C GLY A 655 33.23 -53.23 30.30
N SER A 656 32.44 -52.85 31.31
CA SER A 656 32.91 -52.62 32.68
C SER A 656 32.20 -53.50 33.70
N ARG A 657 31.16 -52.99 34.39
CA ARG A 657 30.41 -53.72 35.43
C ARG A 657 28.94 -53.80 35.08
N LEU A 658 28.32 -54.93 35.39
CA LEU A 658 26.87 -55.09 35.47
C LEU A 658 26.44 -55.01 36.94
N ILE A 659 25.63 -54.01 37.28
CA ILE A 659 25.06 -53.80 38.63
C ILE A 659 23.58 -54.18 38.57
N ALA A 660 23.18 -55.30 39.18
CA ALA A 660 21.81 -55.80 39.11
C ALA A 660 21.18 -56.01 40.51
N ASN A 661 21.61 -55.21 41.50
CA ASN A 661 21.09 -55.30 42.86
C ASN A 661 19.58 -55.05 42.88
N GLY A 662 18.80 -55.99 43.44
CA GLY A 662 17.35 -55.85 43.52
C GLY A 662 16.61 -55.93 42.18
N ALA A 663 17.27 -56.37 41.10
CA ALA A 663 16.60 -56.66 39.83
C ALA A 663 15.59 -57.82 39.98
N HIS A 664 14.43 -57.71 39.33
CA HIS A 664 13.37 -58.70 39.39
C HIS A 664 12.92 -59.14 38.00
N PHE A 665 12.94 -60.45 37.75
CA PHE A 665 12.48 -61.07 36.50
C PHE A 665 11.31 -62.00 36.81
N SER A 666 10.15 -61.73 36.22
CA SER A 666 8.92 -62.49 36.48
C SER A 666 8.82 -63.75 35.62
N GLU A 667 9.52 -63.78 34.49
CA GLU A 667 9.66 -64.93 33.58
C GLU A 667 11.16 -65.22 33.32
N ARG A 668 11.50 -65.88 32.21
CA ARG A 668 12.88 -66.25 31.85
C ARG A 668 13.73 -65.00 31.59
N ALA A 669 14.89 -64.94 32.23
CA ALA A 669 15.98 -64.05 31.86
C ALA A 669 17.06 -64.88 31.16
N ASP A 670 17.39 -64.53 29.92
CA ASP A 670 18.38 -65.23 29.11
C ASP A 670 19.65 -64.39 28.95
N PHE A 671 20.79 -64.93 29.35
CA PHE A 671 22.11 -64.31 29.19
C PHE A 671 23.03 -65.19 28.31
N GLU A 672 22.48 -65.88 27.30
CA GLU A 672 23.25 -66.69 26.34
C GLU A 672 24.18 -65.80 25.49
N GLY A 673 25.42 -65.60 25.97
CA GLY A 673 26.49 -64.82 25.32
C GLY A 673 27.79 -64.85 26.14
N SER A 674 28.93 -64.62 25.47
CA SER A 674 30.30 -64.68 26.01
C SER A 674 30.76 -63.42 26.71
#